data_AF-A0A423GXN1-F1
#
_entry.id   AF-A0A423GXN1-F1
#
_cell.length_a   1.000
_cell.length_b   1.000
_cell.length_c   1.000
_cell.angle_alpha   90.00
_cell.angle_beta   90.00
_cell.angle_gamma   90.00
#
_symmetry.space_group_name_H-M   'P 1'
#
loop_
_entity.id
_entity.type
_entity.pdbx_description
1 polymer ?
#
loop_
_entity_poly.entity_id
_entity_poly.type
_entity_poly.pdbx_seq_one_letter_code
_entity_poly.pdbx_strand_id
1 'polypeptide(L)'
;MRTLAAWLLAGAVLLLCSTAQASLQLRLKTDGLSPAEQQASQALLDEAMQALPPRFIEQLDRRIDVGWTDEMPGNAYGEASLVSEVDLNRNLLAGLTDGSAATKKTNRPHGTVRREMLATVLHELTHIYDRARLWTSAERLLIQRCTRQNNSSGLIGIPDQCRGQIDRRFTLSDDPRLLDLAGWPQYVGRRGEREQHNRQISRSPDLYETSSPKEFVAVNMEYFLLDPSYACRRPALYRYYQEHFGWAPPAKDKCAQSFAFLNAGNDFAKQPLGQVDPERVYSIDYLLAEANQNLVSRWGHSMLRLVICAPGRPRGPDCRLDLEYSLVLSYRAFVGDVQLSSWDGLVGKYPSRLFVLPLSQVIDEYTKTELRSLASVPLNLSRNEIAEVVEHAAEMHWSYDGNYFFLSNNCAVESLKLLRSGSNNPQLVGLDSIMPNGLLELLKARGLADTSVLDDPREALRLGYRFDSFRDRYQAMFEVLKKRLPIKQDKVEDWMALTAAERRPWFQQADLRTSAALLLLEQASFRQQLLLAQNEVKQRYLDARELKNGGMDQANQTLKQILANSGFLSRPAELLDRGGYGLPQPNEWKRLESESSSRQKKLQVLTGDLDKEVRALLEPGRAAEIAANEANIKQLGEHLRALHKAAGGLELP
;
A
#
# COMPACT_ATOMS: atom_id res chain seq x y z
N MET A 1 -30.28 -57.11 42.09
CA MET A 1 -29.72 -56.69 40.78
C MET A 1 -30.52 -55.59 40.09
N ARG A 2 -31.87 -55.57 40.14
CA ARG A 2 -32.69 -54.50 39.50
C ARG A 2 -32.55 -53.10 40.10
N THR A 3 -32.25 -52.97 41.38
CA THR A 3 -32.08 -51.67 42.06
C THR A 3 -30.73 -51.01 41.71
N LEU A 4 -29.64 -51.77 41.61
CA LEU A 4 -28.33 -51.26 41.20
C LEU A 4 -28.31 -50.72 39.75
N ALA A 5 -29.05 -51.38 38.84
CA ALA A 5 -29.18 -50.93 37.45
C ALA A 5 -29.94 -49.61 37.33
N ALA A 6 -30.96 -49.37 38.16
CA ALA A 6 -31.72 -48.12 38.17
C ALA A 6 -30.89 -46.94 38.70
N TRP A 7 -30.02 -47.17 39.70
CA TRP A 7 -29.12 -46.15 40.23
C TRP A 7 -27.97 -45.81 39.27
N LEU A 8 -27.47 -46.79 38.51
CA LEU A 8 -26.46 -46.55 37.46
C LEU A 8 -27.04 -45.81 36.24
N LEU A 9 -28.29 -46.08 35.87
CA LEU A 9 -29.00 -45.34 34.82
C LEU A 9 -29.35 -43.90 35.26
N ALA A 10 -29.76 -43.70 36.51
CA ALA A 10 -29.99 -42.36 37.05
C ALA A 10 -28.68 -41.54 37.13
N GLY A 11 -27.56 -42.18 37.51
CA GLY A 11 -26.23 -41.56 37.47
C GLY A 11 -25.76 -41.20 36.06
N ALA A 12 -26.01 -42.06 35.07
CA ALA A 12 -25.67 -41.79 33.66
C ALA A 12 -26.54 -40.67 33.06
N VAL A 13 -27.83 -40.58 33.41
CA VAL A 13 -28.71 -39.49 32.96
C VAL A 13 -28.36 -38.17 33.63
N LEU A 14 -27.96 -38.16 34.92
CA LEU A 14 -27.47 -36.95 35.60
C LEU A 14 -26.11 -36.46 35.07
N LEU A 15 -25.24 -37.37 34.61
CA LEU A 15 -23.97 -37.04 33.94
C LEU A 15 -24.16 -36.53 32.50
N LEU A 16 -25.26 -36.90 31.83
CA LEU A 16 -25.60 -36.41 30.49
C LEU A 16 -26.43 -35.11 30.50
N CYS A 17 -27.14 -34.80 31.59
CA CYS A 17 -27.95 -33.59 31.72
C CYS A 17 -27.23 -32.40 32.39
N SER A 18 -25.96 -32.57 32.79
CA SER A 18 -25.18 -31.54 33.50
C SER A 18 -23.96 -31.07 32.72
N THR A 19 -24.07 -30.91 31.40
CA THR A 19 -23.19 -29.94 30.73
C THR A 19 -23.76 -28.56 31.03
N ALA A 20 -23.41 -28.00 32.20
CA ALA A 20 -23.54 -26.57 32.39
C ALA A 20 -22.74 -25.91 31.25
N GLN A 21 -23.44 -25.44 30.22
CA GLN A 21 -22.81 -24.65 29.16
C GLN A 21 -22.49 -23.31 29.81
N ALA A 22 -21.27 -23.26 30.31
CA ALA A 22 -20.70 -22.10 30.95
C ALA A 22 -20.35 -21.13 29.82
N SER A 23 -20.96 -19.95 29.84
CA SER A 23 -20.95 -18.96 28.76
C SER A 23 -20.84 -17.56 29.36
N LEU A 24 -20.52 -16.57 28.54
CA LEU A 24 -20.52 -15.17 28.94
C LEU A 24 -21.87 -14.78 29.56
N GLN A 25 -21.83 -14.19 30.75
CA GLN A 25 -22.98 -13.63 31.45
C GLN A 25 -22.68 -12.19 31.86
N LEU A 26 -23.54 -11.24 31.47
CA LEU A 26 -23.47 -9.87 31.94
C LEU A 26 -24.44 -9.68 33.11
N ARG A 27 -23.95 -9.22 34.25
CA ARG A 27 -24.77 -8.94 35.43
C ARG A 27 -24.72 -7.46 35.75
N LEU A 28 -25.85 -6.77 35.60
CA LEU A 28 -25.97 -5.39 36.04
C LEU A 28 -25.85 -5.29 37.57
N LYS A 29 -24.97 -4.41 38.06
CA LYS A 29 -24.95 -3.95 39.46
C LYS A 29 -26.12 -2.99 39.63
N THR A 30 -27.17 -3.41 40.36
CA THR A 30 -28.43 -2.66 40.50
C THR A 30 -28.43 -1.66 41.66
N ASP A 31 -27.44 -1.73 42.53
CA ASP A 31 -27.37 -0.90 43.73
C ASP A 31 -27.28 0.59 43.35
N GLY A 32 -28.19 1.39 43.88
CA GLY A 32 -28.26 2.83 43.58
C GLY A 32 -28.90 3.20 42.24
N LEU A 33 -29.48 2.24 41.51
CA LEU A 33 -30.25 2.48 40.28
C LEU A 33 -31.76 2.42 40.55
N SER A 34 -32.52 3.38 40.01
CA SER A 34 -33.98 3.32 39.93
C SER A 34 -34.47 2.22 38.97
N PRO A 35 -35.73 1.76 39.06
CA PRO A 35 -36.25 0.73 38.16
C PRO A 35 -36.14 1.09 36.67
N ALA A 36 -36.32 2.37 36.32
CA ALA A 36 -36.19 2.83 34.93
C ALA A 36 -34.74 2.77 34.44
N GLU A 37 -33.79 3.17 35.29
CA GLU A 37 -32.35 3.08 34.99
C GLU A 37 -31.88 1.63 34.86
N GLN A 38 -32.40 0.73 35.71
CA GLN A 38 -32.13 -0.71 35.61
C GLN A 38 -32.63 -1.28 34.28
N GLN A 39 -33.87 -0.95 33.88
CA GLN A 39 -34.43 -1.41 32.61
C GLN A 39 -33.63 -0.89 31.41
N ALA A 40 -33.28 0.39 31.40
CA ALA A 40 -32.54 1.00 30.29
C ALA A 40 -31.10 0.45 30.19
N SER A 41 -30.45 0.23 31.34
CA SER A 41 -29.14 -0.41 31.41
C SER A 41 -29.19 -1.86 30.94
N GLN A 42 -30.17 -2.65 31.41
CA GLN A 42 -30.32 -4.04 30.99
C GLN A 42 -30.57 -4.16 29.49
N ALA A 43 -31.40 -3.29 28.90
CA ALA A 43 -31.65 -3.27 27.46
C ALA A 43 -30.37 -2.99 26.65
N LEU A 44 -29.46 -2.14 27.16
CA LEU A 44 -28.15 -1.91 26.55
C LEU A 44 -27.28 -3.18 26.58
N LEU A 45 -27.26 -3.89 27.71
CA LEU A 45 -26.49 -5.13 27.86
C LEU A 45 -27.05 -6.27 27.00
N ASP A 46 -28.38 -6.38 26.92
CA ASP A 46 -29.05 -7.39 26.09
C ASP A 46 -28.76 -7.16 24.60
N GLU A 47 -28.76 -5.91 24.15
CA GLU A 47 -28.37 -5.56 22.78
C GLU A 47 -26.90 -5.87 22.51
N ALA A 48 -26.00 -5.59 23.45
CA ALA A 48 -24.59 -5.95 23.33
C ALA A 48 -24.42 -7.49 23.20
N MET A 49 -25.09 -8.27 24.04
CA MET A 49 -25.08 -9.73 23.96
C MET A 49 -25.62 -10.26 22.64
N GLN A 50 -26.65 -9.63 22.07
CA GLN A 50 -27.20 -10.01 20.77
C GLN A 50 -26.26 -9.71 19.60
N ALA A 51 -25.43 -8.66 19.72
CA ALA A 51 -24.47 -8.29 18.70
C ALA A 51 -23.24 -9.20 18.68
N LEU A 52 -22.87 -9.82 19.81
CA LEU A 52 -21.65 -10.63 19.91
C LEU A 52 -21.71 -11.93 19.09
N PRO A 53 -20.56 -12.40 18.56
CA PRO A 53 -20.51 -13.70 17.89
C PRO A 53 -20.88 -14.83 18.85
N PRO A 54 -21.61 -15.88 18.40
CA PRO A 54 -21.95 -17.02 19.26
C PRO A 54 -20.71 -17.67 19.91
N ARG A 55 -19.65 -17.87 19.12
CA ARG A 55 -18.38 -18.42 19.61
C ARG A 55 -17.69 -17.51 20.64
N PHE A 56 -17.90 -16.20 20.57
CA PHE A 56 -17.38 -15.28 21.60
C PHE A 56 -18.05 -15.56 22.94
N ILE A 57 -19.38 -15.66 22.94
CA ILE A 57 -20.21 -15.92 24.13
C ILE A 57 -19.90 -17.29 24.72
N GLU A 58 -19.79 -18.32 23.87
CA GLU A 58 -19.50 -19.69 24.30
C GLU A 58 -18.10 -19.86 24.89
N GLN A 59 -17.10 -19.17 24.33
CA GLN A 59 -15.71 -19.34 24.76
C GLN A 59 -15.32 -18.44 25.93
N LEU A 60 -15.93 -17.25 26.04
CA LEU A 60 -15.70 -16.36 27.17
C LEU A 60 -16.58 -16.78 28.34
N ASP A 61 -16.30 -17.95 28.91
CA ASP A 61 -16.98 -18.50 30.08
C ASP A 61 -16.65 -17.68 31.34
N ARG A 62 -17.34 -16.55 31.50
CA ARG A 62 -17.18 -15.62 32.62
C ARG A 62 -18.47 -14.89 32.93
N ARG A 63 -18.67 -14.62 34.22
CA ARG A 63 -19.59 -13.59 34.68
C ARG A 63 -18.86 -12.26 34.70
N ILE A 64 -19.44 -11.25 34.07
CA ILE A 64 -18.94 -9.87 34.06
C ILE A 64 -19.96 -8.98 34.76
N ASP A 65 -19.55 -8.38 35.87
CA ASP A 65 -20.39 -7.42 36.59
C ASP A 65 -20.28 -6.04 35.92
N VAL A 66 -21.41 -5.49 35.50
CA VAL A 66 -21.47 -4.19 34.81
C VAL A 66 -22.05 -3.13 35.73
N GLY A 67 -21.29 -2.08 36.02
CA GLY A 67 -21.64 -1.02 36.95
C GLY A 67 -21.72 0.37 36.32
N TRP A 68 -22.13 1.33 37.13
CA TRP A 68 -22.07 2.76 36.80
C TRP A 68 -21.22 3.48 37.83
N THR A 69 -20.30 4.33 37.39
CA THR A 69 -19.37 5.07 38.27
C THR A 69 -19.39 6.57 37.99
N ASP A 70 -19.24 7.35 39.07
CA ASP A 70 -19.05 8.79 39.06
C ASP A 70 -17.56 9.18 39.04
N GLU A 71 -16.64 8.21 39.17
CA GLU A 71 -15.19 8.43 39.30
C GLU A 71 -14.45 8.48 37.95
N MET A 72 -15.19 8.47 36.84
CA MET A 72 -14.64 8.46 35.49
C MET A 72 -14.54 9.88 34.90
N PRO A 73 -13.48 10.21 34.14
CA PRO A 73 -13.40 11.48 33.42
C PRO A 73 -14.63 11.72 32.54
N GLY A 74 -15.12 12.97 32.47
CA GLY A 74 -16.37 13.30 31.78
C GLY A 74 -16.39 13.00 30.27
N ASN A 75 -15.25 12.74 29.64
CA ASN A 75 -15.13 12.36 28.24
C ASN A 75 -15.03 10.84 28.01
N ALA A 76 -14.81 10.03 29.05
CA ALA A 76 -14.78 8.57 28.95
C ALA A 76 -16.19 7.98 29.13
N TYR A 77 -16.47 6.89 28.42
CA TYR A 77 -17.81 6.26 28.41
C TYR A 77 -17.85 4.99 29.25
N GLY A 78 -16.73 4.29 29.37
CA GLY A 78 -16.61 3.08 30.15
C GLY A 78 -15.15 2.64 30.27
N GLU A 79 -14.91 1.65 31.13
CA GLU A 79 -13.64 0.95 31.26
C GLU A 79 -13.86 -0.49 31.75
N ALA A 80 -13.03 -1.42 31.28
CA ALA A 80 -12.99 -2.79 31.79
C ALA A 80 -11.87 -2.99 32.81
N SER A 81 -12.19 -3.75 33.86
CA SER A 81 -11.15 -4.38 34.67
C SER A 81 -10.40 -5.45 33.87
N LEU A 82 -9.35 -6.01 34.46
CA LEU A 82 -8.53 -7.02 33.78
C LEU A 82 -9.30 -8.33 33.50
N VAL A 83 -10.37 -8.63 34.25
CA VAL A 83 -10.91 -9.99 34.33
C VAL A 83 -12.43 -10.07 34.21
N SER A 84 -13.19 -9.24 34.93
CA SER A 84 -14.61 -9.55 35.21
C SER A 84 -15.51 -8.36 35.52
N GLU A 85 -15.08 -7.12 35.30
CA GLU A 85 -15.91 -5.94 35.57
C GLU A 85 -15.84 -4.96 34.41
N VAL A 86 -16.96 -4.29 34.15
CA VAL A 86 -17.05 -3.15 33.24
C VAL A 86 -17.80 -2.05 33.95
N ASP A 87 -17.21 -0.88 34.09
CA ASP A 87 -17.88 0.28 34.65
C ASP A 87 -18.19 1.29 33.54
N LEU A 88 -19.43 1.78 33.52
CA LEU A 88 -19.92 2.79 32.59
C LEU A 88 -20.00 4.16 33.26
N ASN A 89 -19.78 5.24 32.51
CA ASN A 89 -19.83 6.59 33.06
C ASN A 89 -21.27 6.98 33.41
N ARG A 90 -21.54 7.22 34.71
CA ARG A 90 -22.88 7.53 35.22
C ARG A 90 -23.50 8.79 34.61
N ASN A 91 -22.69 9.72 34.11
CA ASN A 91 -23.17 10.91 33.41
C ASN A 91 -24.00 10.61 32.14
N LEU A 92 -23.88 9.39 31.60
CA LEU A 92 -24.61 8.96 30.41
C LEU A 92 -25.94 8.28 30.74
N LEU A 93 -26.15 7.87 32.00
CA LEU A 93 -27.29 7.07 32.43
C LEU A 93 -28.63 7.80 32.29
N ALA A 94 -28.67 9.10 32.63
CA ALA A 94 -29.89 9.90 32.53
C ALA A 94 -30.42 9.92 31.08
N GLY A 95 -29.52 10.18 30.12
CA GLY A 95 -29.88 10.22 28.69
C GLY A 95 -30.22 8.85 28.10
N LEU A 96 -29.64 7.77 28.64
CA LEU A 96 -30.02 6.41 28.29
C LEU A 96 -31.45 6.09 28.78
N THR A 97 -31.79 6.55 29.97
CA THR A 97 -33.07 6.27 30.64
C THR A 97 -34.23 7.06 30.06
N ASP A 98 -34.04 8.34 29.76
CA ASP A 98 -35.07 9.20 29.17
C ASP A 98 -35.19 9.07 27.64
N GLY A 99 -34.27 8.33 27.01
CA GLY A 99 -34.23 8.07 25.57
C GLY A 99 -33.54 9.16 24.72
N SER A 100 -33.15 10.29 25.31
CA SER A 100 -32.47 11.39 24.60
C SER A 100 -31.12 10.96 24.01
N ALA A 101 -30.47 9.93 24.55
CA ALA A 101 -29.23 9.37 24.03
C ALA A 101 -29.36 8.83 22.60
N ALA A 102 -30.55 8.39 22.18
CA ALA A 102 -30.78 7.84 20.84
C ALA A 102 -30.68 8.90 19.74
N THR A 103 -30.99 10.16 20.05
CA THR A 103 -30.98 11.26 19.08
C THR A 103 -29.83 12.24 19.30
N LYS A 104 -29.31 12.34 20.53
CA LYS A 104 -28.20 13.24 20.87
C LYS A 104 -26.94 12.85 20.09
N LYS A 105 -26.54 13.71 19.15
CA LYS A 105 -25.35 13.52 18.32
C LYS A 105 -24.07 13.68 19.12
N THR A 106 -23.06 12.94 18.73
CA THR A 106 -21.69 13.03 19.25
C THR A 106 -20.74 13.45 18.12
N ASN A 107 -19.57 13.96 18.51
CA ASN A 107 -18.44 14.09 17.59
C ASN A 107 -17.56 12.83 17.57
N ARG A 108 -18.08 11.73 18.12
CA ARG A 108 -17.44 10.42 18.21
C ARG A 108 -17.91 9.54 17.04
N PRO A 109 -17.23 8.42 16.77
CA PRO A 109 -17.38 7.73 15.49
C PRO A 109 -18.74 7.06 15.23
N HIS A 110 -19.46 6.62 16.27
CA HIS A 110 -20.78 5.97 16.16
C HIS A 110 -21.96 6.94 16.17
N GLY A 111 -21.69 8.24 16.32
CA GLY A 111 -22.55 9.36 15.92
C GLY A 111 -23.70 9.72 16.86
N THR A 112 -24.17 8.83 17.74
CA THR A 112 -25.16 9.15 18.79
C THR A 112 -24.71 8.59 20.12
N VAL A 113 -25.05 9.25 21.23
CA VAL A 113 -24.65 8.80 22.58
C VAL A 113 -25.05 7.35 22.81
N ARG A 114 -26.24 6.93 22.38
CA ARG A 114 -26.70 5.54 22.54
C ARG A 114 -25.86 4.52 21.79
N ARG A 115 -25.44 4.83 20.56
CA ARG A 115 -24.57 3.93 19.78
C ARG A 115 -23.14 3.91 20.33
N GLU A 116 -22.63 5.04 20.79
CA GLU A 116 -21.34 5.09 21.49
C GLU A 116 -21.34 4.24 22.77
N MET A 117 -22.44 4.25 23.54
CA MET A 117 -22.57 3.41 24.74
C MET A 117 -22.58 1.92 24.40
N LEU A 118 -23.31 1.53 23.35
CA LEU A 118 -23.30 0.14 22.86
C LEU A 118 -21.91 -0.28 22.39
N ALA A 119 -21.26 0.55 21.57
CA ALA A 119 -19.90 0.33 21.12
C ALA A 119 -18.92 0.22 22.30
N THR A 120 -19.07 1.06 23.33
CA THR A 120 -18.25 1.00 24.54
C THR A 120 -18.40 -0.35 25.26
N VAL A 121 -19.61 -0.85 25.45
CA VAL A 121 -19.80 -2.18 26.08
C VAL A 121 -19.11 -3.26 25.24
N LEU A 122 -19.28 -3.26 23.92
CA LEU A 122 -18.64 -4.23 23.03
C LEU A 122 -17.11 -4.10 23.03
N HIS A 123 -16.58 -2.89 23.09
CA HIS A 123 -15.15 -2.58 23.20
C HIS A 123 -14.55 -3.21 24.46
N GLU A 124 -15.16 -2.91 25.62
CA GLU A 124 -14.69 -3.40 26.92
C GLU A 124 -14.79 -4.93 27.02
N LEU A 125 -15.86 -5.54 26.51
CA LEU A 125 -15.98 -6.99 26.44
C LEU A 125 -14.90 -7.60 25.53
N THR A 126 -14.56 -6.93 24.43
CA THR A 126 -13.51 -7.39 23.51
C THR A 126 -12.14 -7.40 24.18
N HIS A 127 -11.82 -6.41 25.02
CA HIS A 127 -10.60 -6.44 25.83
C HIS A 127 -10.55 -7.65 26.77
N ILE A 128 -11.67 -8.00 27.41
CA ILE A 128 -11.75 -9.14 28.32
C ILE A 128 -11.57 -10.46 27.53
N TYR A 129 -12.22 -10.60 26.37
CA TYR A 129 -12.04 -11.75 25.47
C TYR A 129 -10.60 -11.91 25.00
N ASP A 130 -9.98 -10.81 24.59
CA ASP A 130 -8.61 -10.81 24.08
C ASP A 130 -7.60 -11.21 25.17
N ARG A 131 -7.84 -10.84 26.43
CA ARG A 131 -7.01 -11.23 27.58
C ARG A 131 -7.22 -12.69 28.03
N ALA A 132 -8.29 -13.34 27.59
CA ALA A 132 -8.67 -14.67 28.06
C ALA A 132 -7.87 -15.83 27.43
N ARG A 133 -7.00 -15.58 26.44
CA ARG A 133 -6.13 -16.59 25.78
C ARG A 133 -6.91 -17.77 25.21
N LEU A 134 -7.98 -17.47 24.48
CA LEU A 134 -8.94 -18.41 23.93
C LEU A 134 -8.44 -19.06 22.62
N TRP A 135 -7.18 -19.52 22.63
CA TRP A 135 -6.55 -20.19 21.48
C TRP A 135 -7.19 -21.54 21.20
N THR A 136 -7.32 -21.88 19.92
CA THR A 136 -7.64 -23.23 19.47
C THR A 136 -6.58 -24.23 19.96
N SER A 137 -6.93 -25.51 19.97
CA SER A 137 -6.00 -26.58 20.33
C SER A 137 -4.75 -26.59 19.44
N ALA A 138 -4.91 -26.30 18.14
CA ALA A 138 -3.81 -26.24 17.19
C ALA A 138 -2.85 -25.07 17.47
N GLU A 139 -3.40 -23.87 17.71
CA GLU A 139 -2.61 -22.69 18.08
C GLU A 139 -1.88 -22.90 19.40
N ARG A 140 -2.56 -23.42 20.42
CA ARG A 140 -1.95 -23.70 21.72
C ARG A 140 -0.77 -24.66 21.60
N LEU A 141 -0.90 -25.71 20.80
CA LEU A 141 0.18 -26.66 20.52
C LEU A 141 1.34 -26.00 19.76
N LEU A 142 1.04 -25.13 18.79
CA LEU A 142 2.05 -24.37 18.05
C LEU A 142 2.82 -23.43 18.97
N ILE A 143 2.13 -22.60 19.75
CA ILE A 143 2.70 -21.66 20.71
C ILE A 143 3.63 -22.40 21.68
N GLN A 144 3.13 -23.46 22.34
CA GLN A 144 3.92 -24.25 23.28
C GLN A 144 5.17 -24.87 22.65
N ARG A 145 5.06 -25.38 21.42
CA ARG A 145 6.19 -25.94 20.67
C ARG A 145 7.23 -24.87 20.36
N CYS A 146 6.78 -23.72 19.85
CA CYS A 146 7.65 -22.60 19.49
C CYS A 146 8.35 -22.00 20.71
N THR A 147 7.64 -21.80 21.82
CA THR A 147 8.23 -21.33 23.09
C THR A 147 9.28 -22.32 23.61
N ARG A 148 8.99 -23.63 23.59
CA ARG A 148 9.96 -24.66 24.01
C ARG A 148 11.20 -24.64 23.12
N GLN A 149 11.02 -24.56 21.81
CA GLN A 149 12.13 -24.53 20.86
C GLN A 149 12.98 -23.28 21.06
N ASN A 150 12.37 -22.10 21.19
CA ASN A 150 13.10 -20.87 21.48
C ASN A 150 13.92 -20.96 22.78
N ASN A 151 13.36 -21.53 23.84
CA ASN A 151 14.10 -21.73 25.10
C ASN A 151 15.30 -22.68 24.95
N SER A 152 15.28 -23.57 23.96
CA SER A 152 16.35 -24.55 23.71
C SER A 152 17.41 -24.07 22.70
N SER A 153 16.99 -23.42 21.61
CA SER A 153 17.85 -23.08 20.46
C SER A 153 18.04 -21.59 20.23
N GLY A 154 17.35 -20.74 21.00
CA GLY A 154 17.24 -19.31 20.76
C GLY A 154 16.49 -18.96 19.46
N LEU A 155 16.32 -17.65 19.23
CA LEU A 155 15.58 -17.09 18.09
C LEU A 155 16.16 -17.43 16.73
N ILE A 156 17.46 -17.74 16.64
CA ILE A 156 18.11 -18.08 15.37
C ILE A 156 17.67 -19.48 14.88
N GLY A 157 17.41 -20.41 15.81
CA GLY A 157 17.12 -21.81 15.52
C GLY A 157 15.63 -22.17 15.40
N ILE A 158 14.72 -21.20 15.46
CA ILE A 158 13.28 -21.45 15.34
C ILE A 158 12.83 -21.53 13.87
N PRO A 159 11.85 -22.37 13.51
CA PRO A 159 11.27 -22.41 12.17
C PRO A 159 10.49 -21.14 11.83
N ASP A 160 10.29 -20.86 10.54
CA ASP A 160 9.55 -19.68 10.06
C ASP A 160 8.15 -19.58 10.66
N GLN A 161 7.43 -20.70 10.82
CA GLN A 161 6.09 -20.76 11.44
C GLN A 161 6.06 -20.34 12.92
N CYS A 162 7.22 -20.27 13.59
CA CYS A 162 7.32 -19.83 14.98
C CYS A 162 7.52 -18.33 15.13
N ARG A 163 7.73 -17.59 14.04
CA ARG A 163 7.88 -16.14 14.06
C ARG A 163 6.58 -15.49 14.56
N GLY A 164 6.68 -14.74 15.66
CA GLY A 164 5.54 -14.11 16.33
C GLY A 164 4.70 -15.04 17.22
N GLN A 165 5.05 -16.33 17.34
CA GLN A 165 4.28 -17.28 18.17
C GLN A 165 4.79 -17.40 19.61
N ILE A 166 6.05 -17.03 19.87
CA ILE A 166 6.73 -17.30 21.14
C ILE A 166 6.17 -16.45 22.30
N ASP A 167 5.81 -15.20 22.00
CA ASP A 167 5.41 -14.19 22.99
C ASP A 167 3.89 -13.96 23.03
N ARG A 168 3.09 -14.93 22.54
CA ARG A 168 1.63 -14.87 22.56
C ARG A 168 1.11 -14.82 24.00
N ARG A 169 0.39 -13.76 24.33
CA ARG A 169 -0.24 -13.42 25.61
C ARG A 169 -1.74 -13.17 25.47
N PHE A 170 -2.21 -12.83 24.27
CA PHE A 170 -3.58 -12.47 23.96
C PHE A 170 -4.19 -13.45 22.95
N THR A 171 -5.51 -13.45 22.86
CA THR A 171 -6.25 -14.26 21.87
C THR A 171 -5.99 -13.71 20.46
N LEU A 172 -6.13 -12.39 20.27
CA LEU A 172 -6.11 -11.71 18.98
C LEU A 172 -4.99 -10.68 18.87
N SER A 173 -4.79 -9.82 19.88
CA SER A 173 -3.95 -8.61 19.76
C SER A 173 -2.46 -8.84 19.51
N ASP A 174 -1.98 -10.07 19.70
CA ASP A 174 -0.63 -10.48 19.32
C ASP A 174 -0.60 -11.61 18.30
N ASP A 175 -1.73 -11.88 17.65
CA ASP A 175 -1.79 -12.82 16.56
C ASP A 175 -0.95 -12.32 15.36
N PRO A 176 0.01 -13.12 14.85
CA PRO A 176 0.87 -12.69 13.76
C PRO A 176 0.11 -12.24 12.51
N ARG A 177 -0.98 -12.93 12.16
CA ARG A 177 -1.79 -12.61 10.99
C ARG A 177 -2.56 -11.31 11.20
N LEU A 178 -3.18 -11.15 12.38
CA LEU A 178 -3.85 -9.89 12.71
C LEU A 178 -2.87 -8.72 12.67
N LEU A 179 -1.70 -8.84 13.32
CA LEU A 179 -0.71 -7.76 13.37
C LEU A 179 -0.23 -7.34 11.97
N ASP A 180 -0.08 -8.30 11.05
CA ASP A 180 0.27 -8.02 9.65
C ASP A 180 -0.80 -7.20 8.91
N LEU A 181 -2.09 -7.45 9.19
CA LEU A 181 -3.21 -6.68 8.65
C LEU A 181 -3.38 -5.33 9.33
N ALA A 182 -3.19 -5.31 10.64
CA ALA A 182 -3.49 -4.19 11.52
C ALA A 182 -2.48 -3.04 11.46
N GLY A 183 -1.37 -3.21 10.72
CA GLY A 183 -0.35 -2.16 10.56
C GLY A 183 0.85 -2.28 11.51
N TRP A 184 1.04 -3.46 12.13
CA TRP A 184 2.26 -3.85 12.83
C TRP A 184 2.92 -5.06 12.15
N PRO A 185 3.29 -4.95 10.86
CA PRO A 185 3.89 -6.07 10.14
C PRO A 185 5.25 -6.45 10.73
N GLN A 186 5.71 -7.63 10.37
CA GLN A 186 7.09 -8.03 10.69
C GLN A 186 8.11 -7.13 9.98
N TYR A 187 9.15 -6.68 10.69
CA TYR A 187 10.34 -6.11 10.09
C TYR A 187 11.03 -7.16 9.18
N VAL A 188 11.55 -6.70 8.04
CA VAL A 188 12.42 -7.49 7.16
C VAL A 188 13.85 -7.39 7.68
N GLY A 189 14.55 -8.53 7.80
CA GLY A 189 15.92 -8.57 8.29
C GLY A 189 16.05 -8.59 9.82
N ARG A 190 14.95 -8.51 10.56
CA ARG A 190 14.92 -8.56 12.04
C ARG A 190 14.20 -9.78 12.62
N ARG A 191 14.09 -10.86 11.82
CA ARG A 191 13.70 -12.22 12.26
C ARG A 191 12.52 -12.25 13.23
N GLY A 192 11.35 -11.80 12.79
CA GLY A 192 10.12 -11.88 13.60
C GLY A 192 9.83 -10.65 14.46
N GLU A 193 10.79 -9.73 14.65
CA GLU A 193 10.52 -8.45 15.32
C GLU A 193 9.43 -7.67 14.55
N ARG A 194 8.53 -7.03 15.28
CA ARG A 194 7.36 -6.32 14.75
C ARG A 194 7.59 -4.82 14.78
N GLU A 195 7.02 -4.12 13.80
CA GLU A 195 6.99 -2.66 13.84
C GLU A 195 6.36 -2.17 15.15
N GLN A 196 6.90 -1.08 15.70
CA GLN A 196 6.40 -0.51 16.98
C GLN A 196 5.38 0.60 16.77
N HIS A 197 5.37 1.22 15.59
CA HIS A 197 4.49 2.33 15.26
C HIS A 197 3.58 1.95 14.10
N ASN A 198 2.29 2.14 14.27
CA ASN A 198 1.33 1.93 13.20
C ASN A 198 1.35 3.11 12.22
N ARG A 199 1.52 2.81 10.93
CA ARG A 199 1.56 3.81 9.85
C ARG A 199 0.29 3.84 8.99
N GLN A 200 -0.69 3.00 9.30
CA GLN A 200 -2.02 3.02 8.65
C GLN A 200 -2.94 4.06 9.31
N ILE A 201 -2.47 5.30 9.40
CA ILE A 201 -3.16 6.40 10.10
C ILE A 201 -4.21 7.11 9.24
N SER A 202 -4.09 7.00 7.92
CA SER A 202 -5.06 7.61 6.99
C SER A 202 -6.29 6.74 6.90
N ARG A 203 -7.47 7.35 6.69
CA ARG A 203 -8.74 6.62 6.56
C ARG A 203 -9.01 5.67 7.74
N SER A 204 -8.56 6.05 8.94
CA SER A 204 -8.89 5.37 10.19
C SER A 204 -10.32 5.74 10.62
N PRO A 205 -11.14 4.77 11.05
CA PRO A 205 -12.45 5.05 11.66
C PRO A 205 -12.33 5.80 12.99
N ASP A 206 -11.29 5.49 13.76
CA ASP A 206 -10.92 6.16 15.01
C ASP A 206 -9.41 6.01 15.20
N LEU A 207 -8.67 7.13 15.25
CA LEU A 207 -7.21 7.12 15.40
C LEU A 207 -6.75 6.41 16.68
N TYR A 208 -7.62 6.27 17.68
CA TYR A 208 -7.32 5.51 18.89
C TYR A 208 -6.92 4.06 18.60
N GLU A 209 -7.43 3.47 17.51
CA GLU A 209 -7.06 2.11 17.08
C GLU A 209 -5.54 1.96 16.85
N THR A 210 -4.85 3.03 16.50
CA THR A 210 -3.41 2.99 16.16
C THR A 210 -2.49 3.06 17.39
N SER A 211 -3.06 3.28 18.58
CA SER A 211 -2.30 3.47 19.82
C SER A 211 -1.67 2.17 20.34
N SER A 212 -2.37 1.05 20.19
CA SER A 212 -1.84 -0.28 20.50
C SER A 212 -2.63 -1.37 19.76
N PRO A 213 -2.06 -2.57 19.58
CA PRO A 213 -2.81 -3.70 19.00
C PRO A 213 -4.08 -4.08 19.76
N LYS A 214 -4.15 -3.83 21.07
CA LYS A 214 -5.36 -4.11 21.88
C LYS A 214 -6.49 -3.16 21.55
N GLU A 215 -6.18 -1.88 21.47
CA GLU A 215 -7.14 -0.86 21.06
C GLU A 215 -7.56 -1.08 19.61
N PHE A 216 -6.62 -1.50 18.75
CA PHE A 216 -6.94 -1.87 17.39
C PHE A 216 -8.03 -2.93 17.31
N VAL A 217 -7.86 -4.04 18.04
CA VAL A 217 -8.83 -5.13 18.07
C VAL A 217 -10.18 -4.66 18.59
N ALA A 218 -10.19 -3.92 19.71
CA ALA A 218 -11.43 -3.47 20.34
C ALA A 218 -12.21 -2.50 19.45
N VAL A 219 -11.53 -1.47 18.92
CA VAL A 219 -12.13 -0.52 17.97
C VAL A 219 -12.66 -1.26 16.75
N ASN A 220 -11.85 -2.11 16.11
CA ASN A 220 -12.29 -2.80 14.89
C ASN A 220 -13.41 -3.82 15.13
N MET A 221 -13.51 -4.40 16.33
CA MET A 221 -14.62 -5.26 16.70
C MET A 221 -15.93 -4.46 16.79
N GLU A 222 -15.92 -3.22 17.29
CA GLU A 222 -17.11 -2.36 17.28
C GLU A 222 -17.65 -2.19 15.86
N TYR A 223 -16.79 -1.88 14.90
CA TYR A 223 -17.19 -1.70 13.51
C TYR A 223 -17.58 -3.01 12.84
N PHE A 224 -16.84 -4.10 13.09
CA PHE A 224 -17.20 -5.41 12.58
C PHE A 224 -18.62 -5.80 12.99
N LEU A 225 -19.03 -5.50 14.23
CA LEU A 225 -20.35 -5.84 14.76
C LEU A 225 -21.45 -4.85 14.41
N LEU A 226 -21.15 -3.54 14.37
CA LEU A 226 -22.16 -2.48 14.33
C LEU A 226 -22.25 -1.74 12.99
N ASP A 227 -21.28 -1.89 12.09
CA ASP A 227 -21.24 -1.20 10.80
C ASP A 227 -21.44 -2.20 9.63
N PRO A 228 -22.62 -2.20 8.98
CA PRO A 228 -22.90 -3.03 7.81
C PRO A 228 -21.92 -2.83 6.64
N SER A 229 -21.22 -1.68 6.59
CA SER A 229 -20.25 -1.36 5.55
C SER A 229 -18.83 -1.86 5.85
N TYR A 230 -18.55 -2.40 7.06
CA TYR A 230 -17.20 -2.80 7.48
C TYR A 230 -16.56 -3.81 6.52
N ALA A 231 -17.35 -4.78 6.04
CA ALA A 231 -16.89 -5.78 5.07
C ALA A 231 -16.40 -5.19 3.75
N CYS A 232 -16.88 -4.01 3.37
CA CYS A 232 -16.49 -3.33 2.14
C CYS A 232 -15.38 -2.31 2.39
N ARG A 233 -15.25 -1.80 3.63
CA ARG A 233 -14.25 -0.81 4.04
C ARG A 233 -12.92 -1.45 4.46
N ARG A 234 -12.96 -2.58 5.16
CA ARG A 234 -11.80 -3.35 5.64
C ARG A 234 -12.01 -4.84 5.37
N PRO A 235 -12.07 -5.26 4.10
CA PRO A 235 -12.38 -6.63 3.71
C PRO A 235 -11.40 -7.67 4.29
N ALA A 236 -10.11 -7.35 4.42
CA ALA A 236 -9.12 -8.27 4.96
C ALA A 236 -9.37 -8.57 6.46
N LEU A 237 -9.63 -7.53 7.25
CA LEU A 237 -9.97 -7.70 8.68
C LEU A 237 -11.34 -8.35 8.88
N TYR A 238 -12.34 -8.01 8.05
CA TYR A 238 -13.64 -8.66 8.10
C TYR A 238 -13.51 -10.18 7.89
N ARG A 239 -12.71 -10.61 6.90
CA ARG A 239 -12.44 -12.03 6.68
C ARG A 239 -11.70 -12.68 7.84
N TYR A 240 -10.72 -11.99 8.43
CA TYR A 240 -10.02 -12.47 9.63
C TYR A 240 -10.99 -12.73 10.79
N TYR A 241 -11.85 -11.76 11.14
CA TYR A 241 -12.83 -11.94 12.21
C TYR A 241 -13.86 -13.02 11.87
N GLN A 242 -14.34 -13.07 10.63
CA GLN A 242 -15.27 -14.08 10.17
C GLN A 242 -14.69 -15.50 10.33
N GLU A 243 -13.43 -15.71 9.95
CA GLU A 243 -12.74 -16.98 10.10
C GLU A 243 -12.52 -17.34 11.57
N HIS A 244 -12.04 -16.38 12.38
CA HIS A 244 -11.78 -16.58 13.81
C HIS A 244 -13.05 -17.00 14.56
N PHE A 245 -14.17 -16.30 14.33
CA PHE A 245 -15.42 -16.58 15.02
C PHE A 245 -16.25 -17.68 14.34
N GLY A 246 -15.95 -18.04 13.09
CA GLY A 246 -16.83 -18.88 12.27
C GLY A 246 -18.19 -18.25 12.01
N TRP A 247 -18.26 -16.92 12.11
CA TRP A 247 -19.50 -16.15 12.13
C TRP A 247 -19.23 -14.69 11.73
N ALA A 248 -20.19 -14.04 11.08
CA ALA A 248 -20.19 -12.61 10.87
C ALA A 248 -21.62 -12.06 10.94
N PRO A 249 -21.82 -10.75 11.20
CA PRO A 249 -23.14 -10.17 11.27
C PRO A 249 -23.93 -10.35 9.97
N PRO A 250 -25.26 -10.59 10.06
CA PRO A 250 -26.10 -10.81 8.89
C PRO A 250 -26.32 -9.52 8.07
N ALA A 251 -26.32 -8.36 8.73
CA ALA A 251 -26.44 -7.07 8.07
C ALA A 251 -25.11 -6.71 7.41
N LYS A 252 -25.08 -6.74 6.07
CA LYS A 252 -23.90 -6.42 5.27
C LYS A 252 -24.30 -5.68 4.00
N ASP A 253 -23.59 -4.58 3.72
CA ASP A 253 -23.74 -3.84 2.48
C ASP A 253 -23.19 -4.64 1.29
N LYS A 254 -23.73 -4.36 0.10
CA LYS A 254 -23.21 -4.93 -1.14
C LYS A 254 -21.91 -4.23 -1.53
N CYS A 255 -20.80 -4.93 -1.39
CA CYS A 255 -19.49 -4.40 -1.75
C CYS A 255 -19.32 -4.28 -3.27
N ALA A 256 -18.53 -3.28 -3.69
CA ALA A 256 -18.05 -3.19 -5.05
C ALA A 256 -17.13 -4.37 -5.39
N GLN A 257 -17.11 -4.75 -6.67
CA GLN A 257 -16.21 -5.81 -7.16
C GLN A 257 -14.79 -5.29 -7.40
N SER A 258 -14.64 -3.99 -7.60
CA SER A 258 -13.38 -3.32 -7.90
C SER A 258 -12.96 -2.38 -6.76
N PHE A 259 -11.65 -2.17 -6.68
CA PHE A 259 -11.05 -1.22 -5.75
C PHE A 259 -10.62 0.05 -6.50
N ALA A 260 -10.98 1.21 -5.95
CA ALA A 260 -10.53 2.48 -6.47
C ALA A 260 -9.04 2.72 -6.15
N PHE A 261 -8.32 3.40 -7.04
CA PHE A 261 -6.97 3.89 -6.81
C PHE A 261 -6.76 5.24 -7.49
N LEU A 262 -5.82 6.05 -7.02
CA LEU A 262 -5.35 7.22 -7.75
C LEU A 262 -4.12 6.85 -8.58
N ASN A 263 -4.25 7.00 -9.89
CA ASN A 263 -3.19 6.88 -10.85
C ASN A 263 -2.19 8.03 -10.63
N ALA A 264 -0.99 7.69 -10.18
CA ALA A 264 0.10 8.66 -9.97
C ALA A 264 0.92 8.88 -11.26
N GLY A 265 0.34 8.59 -12.41
CA GLY A 265 0.98 8.74 -13.69
C GLY A 265 1.21 10.21 -14.08
N ASN A 266 2.13 10.42 -15.01
CA ASN A 266 2.48 11.74 -15.52
C ASN A 266 1.62 12.20 -16.72
N ASP A 267 0.68 11.36 -17.18
CA ASP A 267 -0.30 11.71 -18.21
C ASP A 267 -1.49 12.44 -17.58
N PHE A 268 -1.37 13.77 -17.47
CA PHE A 268 -2.40 14.62 -16.92
C PHE A 268 -3.66 14.74 -17.80
N ALA A 269 -3.68 14.14 -18.99
CA ALA A 269 -4.86 14.09 -19.86
C ALA A 269 -5.79 12.91 -19.54
N LYS A 270 -5.33 11.90 -18.79
CA LYS A 270 -6.14 10.76 -18.34
C LYS A 270 -6.76 11.03 -16.98
N GLN A 271 -7.97 10.50 -16.76
CA GLN A 271 -8.64 10.55 -15.46
C GLN A 271 -7.74 9.94 -14.35
N PRO A 272 -7.52 10.63 -13.21
CA PRO A 272 -6.64 10.14 -12.15
C PRO A 272 -7.26 8.97 -11.40
N LEU A 273 -8.59 8.98 -11.21
CA LEU A 273 -9.28 7.92 -10.49
C LEU A 273 -9.40 6.68 -11.39
N GLY A 274 -8.68 5.62 -11.03
CA GLY A 274 -8.78 4.30 -11.65
C GLY A 274 -9.50 3.31 -10.77
N GLN A 275 -9.83 2.15 -11.35
CA GLN A 275 -10.37 1.00 -10.62
C GLN A 275 -9.65 -0.26 -11.04
N VAL A 276 -9.38 -1.15 -10.08
CA VAL A 276 -8.82 -2.48 -10.32
C VAL A 276 -9.80 -3.54 -9.85
N ASP A 277 -10.21 -4.42 -10.76
CA ASP A 277 -10.99 -5.62 -10.45
C ASP A 277 -10.01 -6.79 -10.23
N PRO A 278 -9.94 -7.36 -9.02
CA PRO A 278 -9.08 -8.51 -8.74
C PRO A 278 -9.29 -9.68 -9.69
N GLU A 279 -10.52 -9.93 -10.18
CA GLU A 279 -10.81 -11.03 -11.11
C GLU A 279 -10.14 -10.85 -12.47
N ARG A 280 -9.81 -9.61 -12.84
CA ARG A 280 -9.15 -9.25 -14.10
C ARG A 280 -7.63 -9.31 -14.04
N VAL A 281 -7.05 -9.42 -12.86
CA VAL A 281 -5.59 -9.57 -12.68
C VAL A 281 -5.22 -11.02 -12.98
N TYR A 282 -4.50 -11.29 -14.06
CA TYR A 282 -4.05 -12.63 -14.42
C TYR A 282 -2.91 -13.13 -13.52
N SER A 283 -1.88 -12.32 -13.33
CA SER A 283 -0.72 -12.63 -12.49
C SER A 283 -0.20 -11.38 -11.79
N ILE A 284 0.56 -11.62 -10.71
CA ILE A 284 1.43 -10.61 -10.12
C ILE A 284 2.85 -11.01 -10.47
N ASP A 285 3.59 -10.10 -11.08
CA ASP A 285 4.99 -10.32 -11.39
C ASP A 285 5.87 -9.47 -10.45
N TYR A 286 7.00 -10.02 -10.03
CA TYR A 286 8.10 -9.26 -9.47
C TYR A 286 8.80 -8.49 -10.61
N LEU A 287 8.59 -7.17 -10.63
CA LEU A 287 9.15 -6.29 -11.65
C LEU A 287 10.47 -5.71 -11.13
N LEU A 288 11.57 -6.09 -11.77
CA LEU A 288 12.92 -5.73 -11.37
C LEU A 288 13.58 -4.86 -12.45
N ALA A 289 14.00 -3.65 -12.07
CA ALA A 289 14.93 -2.87 -12.86
C ALA A 289 16.36 -3.35 -12.59
N GLU A 290 17.04 -3.86 -13.62
CA GLU A 290 18.40 -4.41 -13.53
C GLU A 290 19.40 -3.36 -13.01
N ALA A 291 20.48 -3.79 -12.37
CA ALA A 291 21.51 -2.88 -11.87
C ALA A 291 22.21 -2.13 -13.02
N ASN A 292 22.66 -0.90 -12.77
CA ASN A 292 23.54 -0.17 -13.70
C ASN A 292 24.84 0.28 -13.00
N GLN A 293 25.69 1.04 -13.72
CA GLN A 293 26.99 1.49 -13.24
C GLN A 293 26.90 2.62 -12.17
N ASN A 294 25.73 3.22 -11.93
CA ASN A 294 25.56 4.28 -10.94
C ASN A 294 25.48 3.70 -9.53
N LEU A 295 26.24 4.27 -8.58
CA LEU A 295 26.39 3.78 -7.20
C LEU A 295 25.06 3.52 -6.46
N VAL A 296 24.03 4.34 -6.70
CA VAL A 296 22.70 4.24 -6.04
C VAL A 296 21.81 3.15 -6.67
N SER A 297 22.11 2.73 -7.90
CA SER A 297 21.30 1.82 -8.72
C SER A 297 21.96 0.45 -8.91
N ARG A 298 23.11 0.19 -8.25
CA ARG A 298 23.88 -1.08 -8.30
C ARG A 298 23.13 -2.29 -7.75
N TRP A 299 22.06 -2.07 -7.00
CA TRP A 299 21.32 -3.12 -6.29
C TRP A 299 19.96 -3.46 -6.90
N GLY A 300 19.62 -2.81 -8.01
CA GLY A 300 18.30 -2.93 -8.65
C GLY A 300 17.23 -2.06 -7.99
N HIS A 301 16.05 -2.01 -8.60
CA HIS A 301 14.84 -1.46 -7.98
C HIS A 301 13.69 -2.45 -8.23
N SER A 302 12.97 -2.82 -7.17
CA SER A 302 11.87 -3.78 -7.26
C SER A 302 10.51 -3.12 -7.09
N MET A 303 9.57 -3.60 -7.86
CA MET A 303 8.16 -3.24 -7.85
C MET A 303 7.32 -4.50 -8.05
N LEU A 304 6.00 -4.40 -7.94
CA LEU A 304 5.10 -5.48 -8.37
C LEU A 304 4.30 -5.02 -9.58
N ARG A 305 4.26 -5.82 -10.63
CA ARG A 305 3.39 -5.59 -11.79
C ARG A 305 2.11 -6.40 -11.60
N LEU A 306 0.96 -5.73 -11.67
CA LEU A 306 -0.33 -6.36 -11.87
C LEU A 306 -0.52 -6.57 -13.38
N VAL A 307 -0.51 -7.83 -13.82
CA VAL A 307 -0.82 -8.18 -15.20
C VAL A 307 -2.33 -8.23 -15.37
N ILE A 308 -2.91 -7.20 -16.00
CA ILE A 308 -4.36 -7.02 -16.10
C ILE A 308 -4.82 -7.28 -17.52
N CYS A 309 -5.82 -8.13 -17.68
CA CYS A 309 -6.42 -8.41 -18.98
C CYS A 309 -7.20 -7.20 -19.49
N ALA A 310 -7.17 -6.93 -20.80
CA ALA A 310 -7.98 -5.91 -21.45
C ALA A 310 -9.49 -6.20 -21.34
N PRO A 311 -10.38 -5.18 -21.32
CA PRO A 311 -11.84 -5.37 -21.35
C PRO A 311 -12.29 -6.37 -22.41
N GLY A 312 -13.07 -7.38 -21.99
CA GLY A 312 -13.55 -8.44 -22.88
C GLY A 312 -12.56 -9.58 -23.13
N ARG A 313 -11.27 -9.46 -22.72
CA ARG A 313 -10.30 -10.55 -22.83
C ARG A 313 -10.50 -11.58 -21.70
N PRO A 314 -10.60 -12.89 -22.02
CA PRO A 314 -10.55 -13.95 -21.01
C PRO A 314 -9.22 -13.94 -20.24
N ARG A 315 -9.27 -14.24 -18.95
CA ARG A 315 -8.07 -14.30 -18.11
C ARG A 315 -7.13 -15.43 -18.57
N GLY A 316 -5.90 -15.08 -18.94
CA GLY A 316 -4.90 -16.03 -19.43
C GLY A 316 -3.54 -15.38 -19.74
N PRO A 317 -2.57 -16.16 -20.25
CA PRO A 317 -1.21 -15.69 -20.53
C PRO A 317 -1.14 -14.45 -21.43
N ASP A 318 -2.07 -14.35 -22.40
CA ASP A 318 -2.13 -13.23 -23.35
C ASP A 318 -2.37 -11.87 -22.68
N CYS A 319 -2.90 -11.83 -21.46
CA CYS A 319 -3.07 -10.58 -20.70
C CYS A 319 -1.72 -9.87 -20.45
N ARG A 320 -0.59 -10.58 -20.56
CA ARG A 320 0.76 -9.98 -20.49
C ARG A 320 1.03 -8.98 -21.61
N LEU A 321 0.36 -9.14 -22.75
CA LEU A 321 0.50 -8.27 -23.92
C LEU A 321 -0.40 -7.03 -23.85
N ASP A 322 -1.36 -7.00 -22.91
CA ASP A 322 -2.24 -5.86 -22.65
C ASP A 322 -1.52 -4.80 -21.78
N LEU A 323 -0.37 -4.32 -22.26
CA LEU A 323 0.54 -3.44 -21.49
C LEU A 323 -0.13 -2.16 -21.00
N GLU A 324 -1.09 -1.64 -21.77
CA GLU A 324 -1.84 -0.42 -21.43
C GLU A 324 -2.68 -0.57 -20.15
N TYR A 325 -3.19 -1.77 -19.88
CA TYR A 325 -4.05 -2.04 -18.73
C TYR A 325 -3.26 -2.49 -17.50
N SER A 326 -2.03 -2.99 -17.69
CA SER A 326 -1.17 -3.43 -16.60
C SER A 326 -0.75 -2.25 -15.71
N LEU A 327 -0.76 -2.48 -14.40
CA LEU A 327 -0.39 -1.50 -13.39
C LEU A 327 0.89 -1.93 -12.67
N VAL A 328 1.61 -0.96 -12.11
CA VAL A 328 2.79 -1.19 -11.29
C VAL A 328 2.56 -0.60 -9.91
N LEU A 329 2.68 -1.46 -8.91
CA LEU A 329 2.73 -1.12 -7.49
C LEU A 329 4.18 -0.80 -7.14
N SER A 330 4.46 0.46 -6.85
CA SER A 330 5.83 0.95 -6.63
C SER A 330 5.91 1.72 -5.32
N TYR A 331 6.71 1.21 -4.39
CA TYR A 331 7.10 1.97 -3.20
C TYR A 331 8.27 2.89 -3.56
N ARG A 332 7.97 4.18 -3.67
CA ARG A 332 8.96 5.22 -3.98
C ARG A 332 9.10 6.15 -2.77
N ALA A 333 10.30 6.69 -2.57
CA ALA A 333 10.46 7.84 -1.69
C ALA A 333 9.69 9.01 -2.31
N PHE A 334 8.57 9.40 -1.70
CA PHE A 334 7.83 10.57 -2.19
C PHE A 334 8.53 11.85 -1.73
N VAL A 335 8.84 12.70 -2.70
CA VAL A 335 9.47 14.00 -2.54
C VAL A 335 8.37 15.02 -2.25
N GLY A 336 7.77 14.95 -1.05
CA GLY A 336 6.83 15.99 -0.56
C GLY A 336 7.53 17.30 -0.21
N ASP A 337 8.85 17.25 -0.11
CA ASP A 337 9.79 18.37 -0.13
C ASP A 337 10.82 18.05 -1.21
N VAL A 338 11.26 19.04 -2.00
CA VAL A 338 12.26 18.97 -3.10
C VAL A 338 13.64 18.39 -2.70
N GLN A 339 13.74 17.78 -1.52
CA GLN A 339 14.92 17.08 -1.03
C GLN A 339 14.95 15.64 -1.60
N LEU A 340 15.99 15.29 -2.36
CA LEU A 340 16.67 14.01 -2.13
C LEU A 340 18.04 14.39 -1.63
N SER A 341 18.18 14.47 -0.31
CA SER A 341 19.48 14.42 0.32
C SER A 341 19.79 12.93 0.51
N SER A 342 20.95 12.50 0.01
CA SER A 342 21.48 11.16 0.29
C SER A 342 21.59 10.90 1.80
N TRP A 343 21.73 11.97 2.61
CA TRP A 343 21.75 11.89 4.08
C TRP A 343 20.35 11.71 4.68
N ASP A 344 19.33 12.43 4.20
CA ASP A 344 17.97 12.35 4.75
C ASP A 344 17.28 11.00 4.48
N GLY A 345 17.65 10.31 3.41
CA GLY A 345 17.20 8.93 3.20
C GLY A 345 18.06 7.87 3.91
N LEU A 346 19.24 8.22 4.45
CA LEU A 346 19.96 7.37 5.42
C LEU A 346 19.32 7.46 6.83
N VAL A 347 18.67 8.58 7.17
CA VAL A 347 17.99 8.80 8.46
C VAL A 347 16.45 8.67 8.42
N GLY A 348 15.85 8.43 7.24
CA GLY A 348 14.43 8.05 7.09
C GLY A 348 13.39 9.15 7.10
N LYS A 349 13.72 10.32 6.55
CA LYS A 349 12.81 11.48 6.54
C LYS A 349 11.81 11.51 5.36
N TYR A 350 11.88 10.56 4.43
CA TYR A 350 10.94 10.52 3.30
C TYR A 350 9.72 9.69 3.66
N PRO A 351 8.49 10.06 3.28
CA PRO A 351 7.35 9.16 3.46
C PRO A 351 7.43 7.98 2.49
N SER A 352 7.21 6.76 3.00
CA SER A 352 7.02 5.54 2.21
C SER A 352 5.55 5.42 1.88
N ARG A 353 5.22 5.40 0.58
CA ARG A 353 3.85 5.33 0.09
C ARG A 353 3.77 4.40 -1.10
N LEU A 354 2.61 3.77 -1.25
CA LEU A 354 2.33 2.87 -2.36
C LEU A 354 1.77 3.64 -3.55
N PHE A 355 2.56 3.77 -4.61
CA PHE A 355 2.12 4.37 -5.87
C PHE A 355 1.55 3.30 -6.80
N VAL A 356 0.46 3.65 -7.48
CA VAL A 356 -0.10 2.86 -8.58
C VAL A 356 0.18 3.62 -9.88
N LEU A 357 1.00 3.01 -10.74
CA LEU A 357 1.51 3.63 -11.97
C LEU A 357 1.13 2.80 -13.20
N PRO A 358 0.92 3.41 -14.38
CA PRO A 358 0.78 2.67 -15.62
C PRO A 358 2.10 1.96 -15.96
N LEU A 359 2.03 0.70 -16.41
CA LEU A 359 3.24 -0.03 -16.80
C LEU A 359 4.02 0.67 -17.91
N SER A 360 3.34 1.27 -18.89
CA SER A 360 3.97 1.99 -20.00
C SER A 360 4.89 3.12 -19.53
N GLN A 361 4.49 3.85 -18.49
CA GLN A 361 5.31 4.91 -17.89
C GLN A 361 6.56 4.33 -17.24
N VAL A 362 6.43 3.23 -16.49
CA VAL A 362 7.57 2.58 -15.82
C VAL A 362 8.54 2.00 -16.84
N ILE A 363 8.04 1.40 -17.93
CA ILE A 363 8.88 0.95 -19.05
C ILE A 363 9.68 2.12 -19.62
N ASP A 364 9.03 3.24 -19.92
CA ASP A 364 9.71 4.39 -20.52
C ASP A 364 10.72 5.02 -19.57
N GLU A 365 10.37 5.17 -18.29
CA GLU A 365 11.26 5.67 -17.23
C GLU A 365 12.54 4.82 -17.13
N TYR A 366 12.44 3.50 -17.02
CA TYR A 366 13.63 2.68 -16.87
C TYR A 366 14.37 2.45 -18.19
N THR A 367 13.67 2.11 -19.27
CA THR A 367 14.33 1.67 -20.51
C THR A 367 14.86 2.80 -21.36
N LYS A 368 14.18 3.96 -21.40
CA LYS A 368 14.56 5.11 -22.25
C LYS A 368 15.30 6.20 -21.49
N THR A 369 14.96 6.39 -20.22
CA THR A 369 15.45 7.52 -19.42
C THR A 369 16.60 7.09 -18.51
N GLU A 370 16.43 6.03 -17.70
CA GLU A 370 17.54 5.48 -16.88
C GLU A 370 18.46 4.52 -17.66
N LEU A 371 18.07 4.12 -18.87
CA LEU A 371 18.79 3.18 -19.73
C LEU A 371 19.05 1.82 -19.08
N ARG A 372 18.06 1.31 -18.34
CA ARG A 372 18.06 0.03 -17.64
C ARG A 372 16.99 -0.90 -18.20
N SER A 373 17.32 -2.18 -18.30
CA SER A 373 16.35 -3.20 -18.66
C SER A 373 15.42 -3.49 -17.48
N LEU A 374 14.20 -3.93 -17.78
CA LEU A 374 13.24 -4.43 -16.80
C LEU A 374 13.02 -5.93 -17.02
N ALA A 375 13.01 -6.69 -15.93
CA ALA A 375 12.57 -8.09 -15.90
C ALA A 375 11.22 -8.18 -15.14
N SER A 376 10.23 -8.82 -15.75
CA SER A 376 8.89 -9.05 -15.20
C SER A 376 8.76 -10.53 -14.89
N VAL A 377 9.08 -10.93 -13.66
CA VAL A 377 9.15 -12.35 -13.25
C VAL A 377 7.85 -12.79 -12.59
N PRO A 378 7.10 -13.76 -13.13
CA PRO A 378 5.85 -14.22 -12.51
C PRO A 378 6.06 -14.76 -11.10
N LEU A 379 5.20 -14.34 -10.17
CA LEU A 379 5.10 -14.96 -8.86
C LEU A 379 4.13 -16.13 -8.91
N ASN A 380 4.50 -17.24 -8.26
CA ASN A 380 3.68 -18.44 -8.15
C ASN A 380 2.66 -18.28 -7.00
N LEU A 381 1.66 -17.43 -7.24
CA LEU A 381 0.55 -17.18 -6.33
C LEU A 381 -0.72 -17.85 -6.85
N SER A 382 -1.50 -18.41 -5.95
CA SER A 382 -2.86 -18.89 -6.23
C SER A 382 -3.78 -17.72 -6.57
N ARG A 383 -4.95 -18.05 -7.15
CA ARG A 383 -5.98 -17.06 -7.48
C ARG A 383 -6.41 -16.23 -6.26
N ASN A 384 -6.60 -16.89 -5.12
CA ASN A 384 -6.98 -16.21 -3.89
C ASN A 384 -5.85 -15.27 -3.45
N GLU A 385 -4.60 -15.75 -3.38
CA GLU A 385 -3.46 -14.90 -3.01
C GLU A 385 -3.30 -13.68 -3.93
N ILE A 386 -3.52 -13.82 -5.25
CA ILE A 386 -3.50 -12.66 -6.16
C ILE A 386 -4.60 -11.66 -5.79
N ALA A 387 -5.83 -12.14 -5.56
CA ALA A 387 -6.95 -11.26 -5.23
C ALA A 387 -6.72 -10.53 -3.89
N GLU A 388 -6.19 -11.24 -2.89
CA GLU A 388 -5.92 -10.69 -1.57
C GLU A 388 -4.72 -9.73 -1.56
N VAL A 389 -3.69 -9.97 -2.37
CA VAL A 389 -2.60 -9.01 -2.54
C VAL A 389 -3.11 -7.73 -3.23
N VAL A 390 -4.00 -7.84 -4.22
CA VAL A 390 -4.60 -6.67 -4.88
C VAL A 390 -5.50 -5.89 -3.92
N GLU A 391 -6.32 -6.58 -3.12
CA GLU A 391 -7.15 -6.00 -2.06
C GLU A 391 -6.28 -5.26 -1.04
N HIS A 392 -5.26 -5.92 -0.49
CA HIS A 392 -4.40 -5.33 0.51
C HIS A 392 -3.55 -4.18 -0.06
N ALA A 393 -3.13 -4.26 -1.33
CA ALA A 393 -2.49 -3.14 -2.01
C ALA A 393 -3.42 -1.92 -2.09
N ALA A 394 -4.71 -2.12 -2.36
CA ALA A 394 -5.67 -1.03 -2.33
C ALA A 394 -5.83 -0.46 -0.90
N GLU A 395 -5.94 -1.30 0.13
CA GLU A 395 -6.00 -0.85 1.52
C GLU A 395 -4.79 0.02 1.87
N MET A 396 -3.58 -0.46 1.56
CA MET A 396 -2.32 0.26 1.79
C MET A 396 -2.23 1.56 0.99
N HIS A 397 -2.73 1.59 -0.25
CA HIS A 397 -2.76 2.82 -1.05
C HIS A 397 -3.59 3.92 -0.39
N TRP A 398 -4.69 3.58 0.29
CA TRP A 398 -5.58 4.54 0.94
C TRP A 398 -5.25 4.84 2.42
N SER A 399 -4.65 3.90 3.15
CA SER A 399 -4.45 4.05 4.61
C SER A 399 -3.02 4.37 5.04
N TYR A 400 -2.02 3.97 4.25
CA TYR A 400 -0.63 3.98 4.67
C TYR A 400 0.07 5.33 4.43
N ASP A 401 0.61 5.91 5.50
CA ASP A 401 1.55 7.04 5.45
C ASP A 401 2.79 6.71 6.31
N GLY A 402 3.66 5.86 5.78
CA GLY A 402 4.87 5.38 6.45
C GLY A 402 6.11 6.25 6.23
N ASN A 403 7.26 5.84 6.77
CA ASN A 403 8.57 6.48 6.56
C ASN A 403 9.50 5.54 5.77
N TYR A 404 10.05 6.03 4.66
CA TYR A 404 10.99 5.39 3.71
C TYR A 404 12.46 5.66 4.10
N PHE A 405 13.28 4.62 4.06
CA PHE A 405 14.71 4.66 4.34
C PHE A 405 15.48 3.94 3.21
N PHE A 406 16.58 4.49 2.71
CA PHE A 406 17.37 3.86 1.64
C PHE A 406 18.00 2.52 2.03
N LEU A 407 18.27 2.29 3.32
CA LEU A 407 18.96 1.09 3.82
C LEU A 407 18.08 0.08 4.58
N SER A 408 16.84 0.44 4.95
CA SER A 408 15.95 -0.43 5.73
C SER A 408 14.56 -0.57 5.12
N ASN A 409 13.70 0.46 5.18
CA ASN A 409 12.38 0.49 4.50
C ASN A 409 12.51 0.94 3.05
N ASN A 410 13.09 0.08 2.21
CA ASN A 410 13.24 0.31 0.77
C ASN A 410 12.18 -0.46 -0.05
N CYS A 411 12.22 -0.27 -1.37
CA CYS A 411 11.27 -0.90 -2.30
C CYS A 411 11.15 -2.44 -2.18
N ALA A 412 12.22 -3.17 -1.86
CA ALA A 412 12.18 -4.62 -1.69
C ALA A 412 11.51 -5.02 -0.37
N VAL A 413 11.84 -4.29 0.71
CA VAL A 413 11.25 -4.51 2.03
C VAL A 413 9.75 -4.26 2.03
N GLU A 414 9.30 -3.14 1.47
CA GLU A 414 7.88 -2.81 1.42
C GLU A 414 7.10 -3.75 0.48
N SER A 415 7.69 -4.13 -0.66
CA SER A 415 7.08 -5.14 -1.54
C SER A 415 6.94 -6.50 -0.85
N LEU A 416 7.93 -6.91 -0.04
CA LEU A 416 7.84 -8.15 0.72
C LEU A 416 6.80 -8.08 1.84
N LYS A 417 6.70 -6.95 2.56
CA LYS A 417 5.62 -6.74 3.56
C LYS A 417 4.25 -6.84 2.90
N LEU A 418 4.05 -6.18 1.76
CA LEU A 418 2.81 -6.24 0.99
C LEU A 418 2.48 -7.68 0.55
N LEU A 419 3.47 -8.43 0.03
CA LEU A 419 3.26 -9.82 -0.35
C LEU A 419 2.91 -10.71 0.86
N ARG A 420 3.58 -10.54 2.00
CA ARG A 420 3.30 -11.30 3.24
C ARG A 420 1.89 -11.01 3.76
N SER A 421 1.59 -9.75 4.02
CA SER A 421 0.31 -9.32 4.59
C SER A 421 -0.85 -9.57 3.62
N GLY A 422 -0.61 -9.40 2.31
CA GLY A 422 -1.62 -9.60 1.28
C GLY A 422 -1.92 -11.06 0.97
N SER A 423 -0.91 -11.94 0.88
CA SER A 423 -1.14 -13.35 0.49
C SER A 423 -1.33 -14.31 1.65
N ASN A 424 -0.85 -13.96 2.86
CA ASN A 424 -0.72 -14.87 3.99
C ASN A 424 0.04 -16.19 3.65
N ASN A 425 0.93 -16.15 2.65
CA ASN A 425 1.66 -17.34 2.24
C ASN A 425 2.76 -17.69 3.27
N PRO A 426 2.74 -18.90 3.88
CA PRO A 426 3.71 -19.29 4.90
C PRO A 426 5.15 -19.34 4.36
N GLN A 427 5.35 -19.55 3.06
CA GLN A 427 6.67 -19.55 2.44
C GLN A 427 7.28 -18.14 2.36
N LEU A 428 6.52 -17.06 2.56
CA LEU A 428 7.03 -15.70 2.61
C LEU A 428 7.45 -15.25 4.02
N VAL A 429 6.91 -15.89 5.07
CA VAL A 429 7.11 -15.49 6.48
C VAL A 429 8.59 -15.44 6.87
N GLY A 430 9.41 -16.35 6.33
CA GLY A 430 10.84 -16.41 6.62
C GLY A 430 11.76 -15.47 5.86
N LEU A 431 11.27 -14.80 4.81
CA LEU A 431 12.13 -14.08 3.87
C LEU A 431 12.70 -12.78 4.45
N ASP A 432 14.01 -12.59 4.46
CA ASP A 432 14.62 -11.43 5.14
C ASP A 432 15.55 -10.60 4.24
N SER A 433 15.38 -10.66 2.91
CA SER A 433 16.17 -9.86 1.98
C SER A 433 15.69 -8.42 1.91
N ILE A 434 16.59 -7.50 2.22
CA ILE A 434 16.42 -6.05 2.01
C ILE A 434 16.85 -5.61 0.60
N MET A 435 17.41 -6.51 -0.22
CA MET A 435 17.94 -6.19 -1.54
C MET A 435 16.98 -6.71 -2.62
N PRO A 436 16.65 -5.92 -3.66
CA PRO A 436 15.79 -6.36 -4.77
C PRO A 436 16.22 -7.68 -5.41
N ASN A 437 17.45 -7.76 -5.91
CA ASN A 437 17.96 -8.99 -6.53
C ASN A 437 18.00 -10.16 -5.54
N GLY A 438 18.44 -9.90 -4.30
CA GLY A 438 18.48 -10.93 -3.26
C GLY A 438 17.10 -11.46 -2.91
N LEU A 439 16.06 -10.61 -2.95
CA LEU A 439 14.69 -11.03 -2.70
C LEU A 439 14.19 -11.91 -3.84
N LEU A 440 14.45 -11.56 -5.09
CA LEU A 440 14.11 -12.39 -6.25
C LEU A 440 14.78 -13.78 -6.19
N GLU A 441 16.07 -13.84 -5.84
CA GLU A 441 16.78 -15.12 -5.68
C GLU A 441 16.16 -15.98 -4.56
N LEU A 442 15.77 -15.38 -3.44
CA LEU A 442 15.09 -16.10 -2.36
C LEU A 442 13.69 -16.58 -2.78
N LEU A 443 12.93 -15.77 -3.53
CA LEU A 443 11.63 -16.15 -4.06
C LEU A 443 11.77 -17.34 -5.03
N LYS A 444 12.74 -17.27 -5.94
CA LYS A 444 13.09 -18.38 -6.85
C LYS A 444 13.46 -19.64 -6.07
N ALA A 445 14.35 -19.53 -5.09
CA ALA A 445 14.81 -20.67 -4.28
C ALA A 445 13.68 -21.35 -3.49
N ARG A 446 12.61 -20.62 -3.15
CA ARG A 446 11.40 -21.17 -2.51
C ARG A 446 10.32 -21.61 -3.51
N GLY A 447 10.59 -21.54 -4.82
CA GLY A 447 9.62 -21.87 -5.86
C GLY A 447 8.47 -20.86 -5.98
N LEU A 448 8.64 -19.65 -5.44
CA LEU A 448 7.65 -18.57 -5.44
C LEU A 448 7.78 -17.62 -6.64
N ALA A 449 8.86 -17.73 -7.42
CA ALA A 449 9.06 -16.95 -8.63
C ALA A 449 9.60 -17.83 -9.77
N ASP A 450 9.05 -17.67 -10.97
CA ASP A 450 9.48 -18.40 -12.16
C ASP A 450 10.44 -17.55 -13.01
N THR A 451 11.74 -17.67 -12.73
CA THR A 451 12.77 -16.99 -13.51
C THR A 451 13.08 -17.65 -14.86
N SER A 452 12.57 -18.87 -15.13
CA SER A 452 12.89 -19.59 -16.37
C SER A 452 12.32 -18.90 -17.62
N VAL A 453 11.31 -18.06 -17.44
CA VAL A 453 10.74 -17.20 -18.50
C VAL A 453 11.75 -16.20 -19.08
N LEU A 454 12.90 -16.01 -18.43
CA LEU A 454 13.98 -15.13 -18.88
C LEU A 454 15.13 -15.89 -19.58
N ASP A 455 15.10 -17.22 -19.64
CA ASP A 455 16.21 -18.04 -20.16
C ASP A 455 16.45 -17.83 -21.66
N ASP A 456 15.39 -17.58 -22.44
CA ASP A 456 15.47 -17.10 -23.83
C ASP A 456 15.15 -15.59 -23.88
N PRO A 457 16.15 -14.71 -24.05
CA PRO A 457 15.94 -13.27 -24.07
C PRO A 457 15.00 -12.79 -25.19
N ARG A 458 14.97 -13.48 -26.34
CA ARG A 458 14.12 -13.07 -27.47
C ARG A 458 12.66 -13.41 -27.18
N GLU A 459 12.42 -14.58 -26.64
CA GLU A 459 11.08 -15.01 -26.25
C GLU A 459 10.57 -14.18 -25.05
N ALA A 460 11.45 -13.91 -24.07
CA ALA A 460 11.15 -13.06 -22.94
C ALA A 460 10.72 -11.64 -23.38
N LEU A 461 11.42 -11.05 -24.36
CA LEU A 461 11.05 -9.77 -24.95
C LEU A 461 9.70 -9.86 -25.69
N ARG A 462 9.49 -10.91 -26.48
CA ARG A 462 8.27 -11.10 -27.29
C ARG A 462 7.02 -11.26 -26.42
N LEU A 463 7.15 -11.96 -25.29
CA LEU A 463 6.04 -12.27 -24.37
C LEU A 463 5.85 -11.23 -23.25
N GLY A 464 6.69 -10.20 -23.20
CA GLY A 464 6.59 -9.14 -22.20
C GLY A 464 7.08 -9.53 -20.80
N TYR A 465 8.01 -10.49 -20.73
CA TYR A 465 8.79 -10.84 -19.53
C TYR A 465 10.05 -10.00 -19.40
N ARG A 466 10.53 -9.40 -20.49
CA ARG A 466 11.70 -8.52 -20.50
C ARG A 466 11.41 -7.27 -21.32
N PHE A 467 11.87 -6.12 -20.83
CA PHE A 467 11.87 -4.86 -21.58
C PHE A 467 13.31 -4.37 -21.65
N ASP A 468 13.91 -4.42 -22.84
CA ASP A 468 15.31 -4.07 -23.02
C ASP A 468 15.54 -2.57 -22.87
N SER A 469 16.69 -2.23 -22.27
CA SER A 469 17.22 -0.88 -22.31
C SER A 469 17.38 -0.39 -23.74
N PHE A 470 17.07 0.89 -23.98
CA PHE A 470 17.35 1.52 -25.25
C PHE A 470 18.85 1.77 -25.47
N ARG A 471 19.71 1.55 -24.47
CA ARG A 471 21.17 1.70 -24.59
C ARG A 471 21.75 0.93 -25.77
N ASP A 472 21.42 -0.35 -25.92
CA ASP A 472 21.97 -1.17 -27.01
C ASP A 472 21.44 -0.72 -28.37
N ARG A 473 20.19 -0.21 -28.41
CA ARG A 473 19.62 0.40 -29.62
C ARG A 473 20.33 1.69 -29.97
N TYR A 474 20.63 2.53 -28.98
CA TYR A 474 21.41 3.76 -29.17
C TYR A 474 22.85 3.44 -29.59
N GLN A 475 23.50 2.45 -28.98
CA GLN A 475 24.82 1.99 -29.43
C GLN A 475 24.78 1.48 -30.87
N ALA A 476 23.77 0.70 -31.25
CA ALA A 476 23.61 0.25 -32.63
C ALA A 476 23.42 1.42 -33.62
N MET A 477 22.66 2.45 -33.24
CA MET A 477 22.53 3.68 -34.05
C MET A 477 23.87 4.44 -34.11
N PHE A 478 24.60 4.52 -33.01
CA PHE A 478 25.92 5.13 -32.96
C PHE A 478 26.94 4.40 -33.85
N GLU A 479 26.93 3.07 -33.89
CA GLU A 479 27.78 2.28 -34.81
C GLU A 479 27.47 2.57 -36.29
N VAL A 480 26.22 2.91 -36.63
CA VAL A 480 25.88 3.37 -38.00
C VAL A 480 26.57 4.70 -38.28
N LEU A 481 26.58 5.62 -37.32
CA LEU A 481 27.28 6.91 -37.44
C LEU A 481 28.78 6.70 -37.61
N LYS A 482 29.40 5.88 -36.74
CA LYS A 482 30.84 5.61 -36.74
C LYS A 482 31.35 5.02 -38.07
N LYS A 483 30.53 4.21 -38.74
CA LYS A 483 30.87 3.62 -40.05
C LYS A 483 30.77 4.59 -41.21
N ARG A 484 30.03 5.69 -41.07
CA ARG A 484 29.68 6.60 -42.18
C ARG A 484 30.22 8.01 -42.01
N LEU A 485 30.55 8.40 -40.79
CA LEU A 485 31.02 9.72 -40.42
C LEU A 485 32.37 9.59 -39.72
N PRO A 486 33.35 10.48 -39.98
CA PRO A 486 34.65 10.47 -39.33
C PRO A 486 34.59 11.05 -37.91
N ILE A 487 33.77 10.44 -37.04
CA ILE A 487 33.61 10.81 -35.63
C ILE A 487 34.69 10.14 -34.76
N LYS A 488 35.10 10.80 -33.69
CA LYS A 488 36.22 10.35 -32.82
C LYS A 488 35.78 9.49 -31.63
N GLN A 489 34.48 9.50 -31.32
CA GLN A 489 33.92 8.82 -30.16
C GLN A 489 33.90 7.30 -30.39
N ASP A 490 34.06 6.54 -29.31
CA ASP A 490 34.06 5.08 -29.38
C ASP A 490 32.77 4.46 -28.87
N LYS A 491 32.07 5.14 -27.96
CA LYS A 491 30.79 4.69 -27.38
C LYS A 491 29.71 5.74 -27.53
N VAL A 492 28.45 5.30 -27.47
CA VAL A 492 27.29 6.19 -27.55
C VAL A 492 27.25 7.20 -26.40
N GLU A 493 27.75 6.82 -25.22
CA GLU A 493 27.85 7.73 -24.08
C GLU A 493 28.82 8.88 -24.35
N ASP A 494 29.95 8.62 -25.00
CA ASP A 494 30.93 9.65 -25.37
C ASP A 494 30.34 10.63 -26.39
N TRP A 495 29.49 10.12 -27.29
CA TRP A 495 28.75 10.93 -28.25
C TRP A 495 27.68 11.79 -27.58
N MET A 496 26.92 11.21 -26.66
CA MET A 496 25.89 11.92 -25.92
C MET A 496 26.47 12.96 -24.95
N ALA A 497 27.71 12.77 -24.50
CA ALA A 497 28.45 13.71 -23.66
C ALA A 497 28.94 14.98 -24.39
N LEU A 498 28.99 14.97 -25.73
CA LEU A 498 29.25 16.18 -26.51
C LEU A 498 28.15 17.23 -26.28
N THR A 499 28.44 18.49 -26.56
CA THR A 499 27.38 19.51 -26.66
C THR A 499 26.58 19.34 -27.95
N ALA A 500 25.35 19.83 -27.95
CA ALA A 500 24.50 19.89 -29.13
C ALA A 500 25.17 20.65 -30.29
N ALA A 501 25.95 21.69 -29.97
CA ALA A 501 26.73 22.44 -30.95
C ALA A 501 27.83 21.58 -31.60
N GLU A 502 28.54 20.75 -30.84
CA GLU A 502 29.59 19.87 -31.35
C GLU A 502 29.06 18.72 -32.21
N ARG A 503 27.81 18.27 -31.98
CA ARG A 503 27.15 17.24 -32.80
C ARG A 503 26.62 17.77 -34.13
N ARG A 504 26.22 19.05 -34.19
CA ARG A 504 25.54 19.67 -35.33
C ARG A 504 26.28 19.58 -36.69
N PRO A 505 27.61 19.73 -36.78
CA PRO A 505 28.32 19.72 -38.07
C PRO A 505 28.12 18.44 -38.90
N TRP A 506 27.77 17.34 -38.23
CA TRP A 506 27.59 16.04 -38.87
C TRP A 506 26.25 15.90 -39.60
N PHE A 507 25.28 16.78 -39.34
CA PHE A 507 23.91 16.61 -39.83
C PHE A 507 23.78 16.77 -41.34
N GLN A 508 24.48 17.76 -41.92
CA GLN A 508 24.44 18.03 -43.36
C GLN A 508 25.09 16.92 -44.19
N GLN A 509 26.09 16.24 -43.63
CA GLN A 509 26.86 15.18 -44.30
C GLN A 509 26.16 13.82 -44.20
N ALA A 510 25.12 13.71 -43.36
CA ALA A 510 24.42 12.47 -43.11
C ALA A 510 23.43 12.15 -44.23
N ASP A 511 23.52 10.92 -44.74
CA ASP A 511 22.51 10.32 -45.63
C ASP A 511 21.25 9.89 -44.85
N LEU A 512 20.21 9.44 -45.55
CA LEU A 512 18.89 9.15 -44.96
C LEU A 512 18.97 8.24 -43.71
N ARG A 513 19.77 7.17 -43.79
CA ARG A 513 19.94 6.21 -42.69
C ARG A 513 20.72 6.82 -41.53
N THR A 514 21.76 7.58 -41.83
CA THR A 514 22.60 8.27 -40.85
C THR A 514 21.82 9.39 -40.15
N SER A 515 21.00 10.14 -40.88
CA SER A 515 20.13 11.19 -40.32
C SER A 515 19.06 10.62 -39.39
N ALA A 516 18.48 9.46 -39.72
CA ALA A 516 17.53 8.78 -38.84
C ALA A 516 18.20 8.31 -37.54
N ALA A 517 19.43 7.77 -37.63
CA ALA A 517 20.23 7.41 -36.46
C ALA A 517 20.61 8.64 -35.61
N LEU A 518 21.05 9.74 -36.23
CA LEU A 518 21.32 11.01 -35.56
C LEU A 518 20.09 11.56 -34.84
N LEU A 519 18.91 11.51 -35.45
CA LEU A 519 17.66 11.97 -34.83
C LEU A 519 17.35 11.19 -33.55
N LEU A 520 17.49 9.86 -33.57
CA LEU A 520 17.27 9.02 -32.39
C LEU A 520 18.27 9.33 -31.26
N LEU A 521 19.56 9.50 -31.60
CA LEU A 521 20.58 9.85 -30.61
C LEU A 521 20.40 11.27 -30.07
N GLU A 522 20.00 12.22 -30.90
CA GLU A 522 19.76 13.60 -30.46
C GLU A 522 18.54 13.68 -29.52
N GLN A 523 17.49 12.88 -29.77
CA GLN A 523 16.38 12.72 -28.85
C GLN A 523 16.81 12.08 -27.52
N ALA A 524 17.75 11.13 -27.55
CA ALA A 524 18.31 10.54 -26.33
C ALA A 524 19.14 11.57 -25.53
N SER A 525 20.00 12.34 -26.20
CA SER A 525 20.75 13.45 -25.59
C SER A 525 19.81 14.50 -24.99
N PHE A 526 18.71 14.85 -25.68
CA PHE A 526 17.71 15.78 -25.16
C PHE A 526 17.07 15.28 -23.86
N ARG A 527 16.66 14.01 -23.79
CA ARG A 527 16.12 13.40 -22.56
C ARG A 527 17.13 13.46 -21.40
N GLN A 528 18.41 13.20 -21.69
CA GLN A 528 19.48 13.30 -20.69
C GLN A 528 19.64 14.75 -20.18
N GLN A 529 19.57 15.75 -21.07
CA GLN A 529 19.62 17.16 -20.68
C GLN A 529 18.44 17.55 -19.79
N LEU A 530 17.23 17.04 -20.07
CA LEU A 530 16.06 17.25 -19.22
C LEU A 530 16.22 16.66 -17.82
N LEU A 531 16.79 15.45 -17.69
CA LEU A 531 17.11 14.86 -16.38
C LEU A 531 18.12 15.70 -15.59
N LEU A 532 19.17 16.18 -16.26
CA LEU A 532 20.18 17.03 -15.62
C LEU A 532 19.58 18.36 -15.18
N ALA A 533 18.72 18.96 -16.01
CA ALA A 533 17.98 20.17 -15.68
C ALA A 533 17.06 19.97 -14.46
N GLN A 534 16.33 18.85 -14.38
CA GLN A 534 15.52 18.52 -13.21
C GLN A 534 16.37 18.44 -11.92
N ASN A 535 17.53 17.79 -11.98
CA ASN A 535 18.45 17.71 -10.85
C ASN A 535 19.00 19.09 -10.46
N GLU A 536 19.28 19.94 -11.43
CA GLU A 536 19.81 21.29 -11.22
C GLU A 536 18.78 22.22 -10.55
N VAL A 537 17.56 22.26 -11.08
CA VAL A 537 16.42 23.00 -10.49
C VAL A 537 16.19 22.57 -9.05
N LYS A 538 16.26 21.27 -8.82
CA LYS A 538 16.11 20.70 -7.49
C LYS A 538 17.20 21.19 -6.55
N GLN A 539 18.49 21.12 -6.92
CA GLN A 539 19.59 21.61 -6.08
C GLN A 539 19.44 23.12 -5.80
N ARG A 540 19.16 23.93 -6.83
CA ARG A 540 18.96 25.38 -6.67
C ARG A 540 17.80 25.74 -5.75
N TYR A 541 16.69 25.00 -5.83
CA TYR A 541 15.57 25.19 -4.90
C TYR A 541 15.97 24.86 -3.46
N LEU A 542 16.81 23.85 -3.25
CA LEU A 542 17.32 23.49 -1.92
C LEU A 542 18.20 24.61 -1.35
N ASP A 543 19.15 25.11 -2.14
CA ASP A 543 20.07 26.17 -1.72
C ASP A 543 19.34 27.50 -1.45
N ALA A 544 18.32 27.84 -2.26
CA ALA A 544 17.52 29.04 -2.10
C ALA A 544 16.64 29.05 -0.83
N ARG A 545 16.31 27.87 -0.27
CA ARG A 545 15.55 27.77 0.98
C ARG A 545 16.40 28.07 2.22
N GLU A 546 17.72 27.86 2.14
CA GLU A 546 18.66 28.19 3.21
C GLU A 546 19.07 29.67 3.22
N LEU A 547 19.05 30.31 2.05
CA LEU A 547 19.37 31.73 1.87
C LEU A 547 18.10 32.58 1.88
N LYS A 548 17.80 33.21 3.03
CA LYS A 548 16.58 34.01 3.28
C LYS A 548 16.26 35.15 2.28
N ASN A 549 17.10 35.47 1.30
CA ASN A 549 16.94 36.61 0.37
C ASN A 549 17.53 36.35 -1.03
N GLY A 550 17.11 35.29 -1.73
CA GLY A 550 17.43 35.10 -3.16
C GLY A 550 16.19 35.30 -4.02
N GLY A 551 16.24 36.11 -5.08
CA GLY A 551 15.10 36.57 -5.89
C GLY A 551 14.36 35.50 -6.71
N MET A 552 13.85 34.47 -6.03
CA MET A 552 13.14 33.31 -6.58
C MET A 552 11.68 33.24 -6.09
N ASP A 553 11.10 34.34 -5.62
CA ASP A 553 9.81 34.31 -4.90
C ASP A 553 8.66 33.75 -5.74
N GLN A 554 8.59 34.09 -7.03
CA GLN A 554 7.51 33.64 -7.92
C GLN A 554 7.64 32.16 -8.28
N ALA A 555 8.81 31.71 -8.76
CA ALA A 555 9.03 30.29 -9.08
C ALA A 555 8.94 29.39 -7.83
N ASN A 556 9.35 29.90 -6.66
CA ASN A 556 9.14 29.25 -5.37
C ASN A 556 7.65 29.14 -5.03
N GLN A 557 6.85 30.18 -5.30
CA GLN A 557 5.39 30.13 -5.11
C GLN A 557 4.72 29.14 -6.07
N THR A 558 5.05 29.15 -7.37
CA THR A 558 4.50 28.20 -8.35
C THR A 558 4.88 26.75 -8.00
N LEU A 559 6.14 26.49 -7.62
CA LEU A 559 6.59 25.16 -7.21
C LEU A 559 5.94 24.72 -5.89
N LYS A 560 5.79 25.61 -4.91
CA LYS A 560 5.01 25.34 -3.69
C LYS A 560 3.55 25.00 -4.01
N GLN A 561 2.94 25.70 -4.95
CA GLN A 561 1.60 25.39 -5.42
C GLN A 561 1.56 24.02 -6.10
N ILE A 562 2.53 23.67 -6.94
CA ILE A 562 2.58 22.34 -7.58
C ILE A 562 2.76 21.23 -6.54
N LEU A 563 3.65 21.40 -5.56
CA LEU A 563 3.84 20.43 -4.48
C LEU A 563 2.57 20.28 -3.64
N ALA A 564 1.91 21.40 -3.29
CA ALA A 564 0.63 21.38 -2.56
C ALA A 564 -0.51 20.74 -3.37
N ASN A 565 -0.53 20.94 -4.70
CA ASN A 565 -1.57 20.40 -5.58
C ASN A 565 -1.23 19.02 -6.14
N SER A 566 -0.02 18.48 -5.94
CA SER A 566 0.39 17.12 -6.33
C SER A 566 0.47 16.15 -5.15
N GLY A 567 0.51 16.67 -3.91
CA GLY A 567 0.51 15.87 -2.68
C GLY A 567 -0.61 14.82 -2.62
N PHE A 568 -1.79 15.10 -3.19
CA PHE A 568 -2.92 14.18 -3.20
C PHE A 568 -2.67 12.88 -3.99
N LEU A 569 -1.80 12.90 -5.01
CA LEU A 569 -1.43 11.69 -5.76
C LEU A 569 -0.61 10.72 -4.90
N SER A 570 0.05 11.25 -3.88
CA SER A 570 0.76 10.46 -2.88
C SER A 570 -0.09 10.15 -1.65
N ARG A 571 -1.01 11.05 -1.27
CA ARG A 571 -1.96 10.88 -0.16
C ARG A 571 -3.39 10.91 -0.68
N PRO A 572 -3.85 9.83 -1.32
CA PRO A 572 -5.17 9.81 -1.95
C PRO A 572 -6.30 10.05 -0.93
N ALA A 573 -6.08 9.66 0.34
CA ALA A 573 -6.98 9.92 1.46
C ALA A 573 -7.34 11.40 1.68
N GLU A 574 -6.45 12.34 1.33
CA GLU A 574 -6.70 13.79 1.49
C GLU A 574 -7.85 14.29 0.61
N LEU A 575 -8.26 13.54 -0.43
CA LEU A 575 -9.37 13.93 -1.30
C LEU A 575 -10.78 13.74 -0.69
N LEU A 576 -10.90 13.02 0.42
CA LEU A 576 -12.20 12.62 0.98
C LEU A 576 -12.61 13.38 2.26
N ASP A 577 -11.99 14.53 2.56
CA ASP A 577 -12.17 15.38 3.76
C ASP A 577 -12.92 14.70 4.92
N ARG A 578 -12.19 13.94 5.76
CA ARG A 578 -12.64 13.27 7.00
C ARG A 578 -13.94 12.41 6.92
N GLY A 579 -14.55 12.24 5.76
CA GLY A 579 -15.78 11.47 5.60
C GLY A 579 -15.46 10.00 5.29
N GLY A 580 -15.93 9.09 6.14
CA GLY A 580 -15.73 7.64 5.97
C GLY A 580 -14.33 7.14 6.34
N TYR A 581 -14.14 5.82 6.27
CA TYR A 581 -12.89 5.13 6.60
C TYR A 581 -12.64 3.93 5.68
N GLY A 582 -11.43 3.36 5.77
CA GLY A 582 -11.00 2.23 4.95
C GLY A 582 -11.03 2.53 3.46
N LEU A 583 -11.27 1.49 2.65
CA LEU A 583 -11.43 1.62 1.21
C LEU A 583 -12.58 2.58 0.86
N PRO A 584 -12.42 3.46 -0.14
CA PRO A 584 -13.51 4.32 -0.61
C PRO A 584 -14.66 3.51 -1.19
N GLN A 585 -15.88 3.81 -0.74
CA GLN A 585 -17.10 3.17 -1.20
C GLN A 585 -17.68 3.86 -2.44
N PRO A 586 -18.58 3.22 -3.21
CA PRO A 586 -19.10 3.77 -4.48
C PRO A 586 -19.73 5.17 -4.39
N ASN A 587 -20.33 5.52 -3.25
CA ASN A 587 -20.85 6.87 -3.00
C ASN A 587 -19.74 7.91 -2.81
N GLU A 588 -18.58 7.50 -2.30
CA GLU A 588 -17.38 8.34 -2.13
C GLU A 588 -16.64 8.54 -3.47
N TRP A 589 -16.76 7.60 -4.43
CA TRP A 589 -16.08 7.68 -5.73
C TRP A 589 -16.47 8.90 -6.56
N LYS A 590 -17.73 9.34 -6.53
CA LYS A 590 -18.17 10.55 -7.25
C LYS A 590 -17.44 11.80 -6.76
N ARG A 591 -17.22 11.88 -5.44
CA ARG A 591 -16.45 12.97 -4.83
C ARG A 591 -14.98 12.89 -5.24
N LEU A 592 -14.39 11.68 -5.18
CA LEU A 592 -13.02 11.45 -5.64
C LEU A 592 -12.81 11.88 -7.09
N GLU A 593 -13.72 11.51 -7.98
CA GLU A 593 -13.66 11.85 -9.40
C GLU A 593 -13.68 13.37 -9.60
N SER A 594 -14.59 14.07 -8.93
CA SER A 594 -14.69 15.54 -8.97
C SER A 594 -13.43 16.23 -8.43
N GLU A 595 -12.99 15.86 -7.22
CA GLU A 595 -11.82 16.45 -6.55
C GLU A 595 -10.52 16.18 -7.32
N SER A 596 -10.32 14.93 -7.74
CA SER A 596 -9.12 14.55 -8.50
C SER A 596 -9.09 15.23 -9.88
N SER A 597 -10.22 15.28 -10.59
CA SER A 597 -10.33 16.00 -11.88
C SER A 597 -10.02 17.49 -11.73
N SER A 598 -10.54 18.13 -10.68
CA SER A 598 -10.28 19.56 -10.41
C SER A 598 -8.80 19.83 -10.14
N ARG A 599 -8.18 19.03 -9.27
CA ARG A 599 -6.75 19.17 -8.92
C ARG A 599 -5.85 18.84 -10.11
N GLN A 600 -6.21 17.85 -10.92
CA GLN A 600 -5.44 17.51 -12.12
C GLN A 600 -5.49 18.63 -13.17
N LYS A 601 -6.65 19.23 -13.42
CA LYS A 601 -6.76 20.41 -14.31
C LYS A 601 -5.89 21.56 -13.81
N LYS A 602 -5.87 21.79 -12.50
CA LYS A 602 -4.99 22.81 -11.89
C LYS A 602 -3.51 22.46 -12.05
N LEU A 603 -3.12 21.20 -11.85
CA LEU A 603 -1.75 20.75 -12.10
C LEU A 603 -1.35 20.91 -13.57
N GLN A 604 -2.24 20.65 -14.52
CA GLN A 604 -1.97 20.82 -15.95
C GLN A 604 -1.67 22.29 -16.29
N VAL A 605 -2.45 23.23 -15.75
CA VAL A 605 -2.20 24.67 -15.91
C VAL A 605 -0.87 25.06 -15.26
N LEU A 606 -0.66 24.68 -13.99
CA LEU A 606 0.56 25.00 -13.25
C LEU A 606 1.82 24.42 -13.91
N THR A 607 1.74 23.23 -14.51
CA THR A 607 2.87 22.60 -15.21
C THR A 607 3.24 23.37 -16.48
N GLY A 608 2.24 23.91 -17.20
CA GLY A 608 2.48 24.77 -18.36
C GLY A 608 3.17 26.09 -18.00
N ASP A 609 2.81 26.68 -16.85
CA ASP A 609 3.44 27.89 -16.34
C ASP A 609 4.85 27.60 -15.78
N LEU A 610 5.00 26.46 -15.10
CA LEU A 610 6.27 26.01 -14.53
C LEU A 610 7.32 25.76 -15.60
N ASP A 611 7.01 25.21 -16.79
CA ASP A 611 8.03 24.97 -17.83
C ASP A 611 8.74 26.28 -18.23
N LYS A 612 8.01 27.40 -18.30
CA LYS A 612 8.58 28.71 -18.59
C LYS A 612 9.42 29.24 -17.43
N GLU A 613 8.92 29.12 -16.20
CA GLU A 613 9.61 29.61 -14.99
C GLU A 613 10.84 28.75 -14.65
N VAL A 614 10.77 27.43 -14.84
CA VAL A 614 11.87 26.49 -14.63
C VAL A 614 12.99 26.74 -15.62
N ARG A 615 12.70 27.03 -16.89
CA ARG A 615 13.75 27.42 -17.85
C ARG A 615 14.52 28.66 -17.39
N ALA A 616 13.88 29.59 -16.69
CA ALA A 616 14.55 30.75 -16.08
C ALA A 616 15.38 30.40 -14.83
N LEU A 617 15.10 29.27 -14.18
CA LEU A 617 15.85 28.74 -13.03
C LEU A 617 17.06 27.89 -13.43
N LEU A 618 17.23 27.56 -14.71
CA LEU A 618 18.40 26.83 -15.18
C LEU A 618 19.61 27.76 -15.29
N GLU A 619 20.81 27.20 -15.10
CA GLU A 619 22.06 27.82 -15.51
C GLU A 619 21.98 28.19 -16.99
N PRO A 620 22.51 29.36 -17.40
CA PRO A 620 22.48 29.80 -18.79
C PRO A 620 23.04 28.75 -19.75
N GLY A 621 24.08 28.02 -19.33
CA GLY A 621 24.66 26.91 -20.11
C GLY A 621 23.68 25.75 -20.32
N ARG A 622 22.91 25.37 -19.30
CA ARG A 622 21.92 24.28 -19.41
C ARG A 622 20.75 24.67 -20.31
N ALA A 623 20.23 25.89 -20.13
CA ALA A 623 19.16 26.40 -20.97
C ALA A 623 19.58 26.49 -22.45
N ALA A 624 20.80 26.97 -22.71
CA ALA A 624 21.38 27.06 -24.05
C ALA A 624 21.56 25.66 -24.68
N GLU A 625 22.04 24.68 -23.91
CA GLU A 625 22.20 23.30 -24.40
C GLU A 625 20.85 22.65 -24.76
N ILE A 626 19.83 22.79 -23.90
CA ILE A 626 18.46 22.32 -24.18
C ILE A 626 17.91 22.94 -25.46
N ALA A 627 18.01 24.27 -25.60
CA ALA A 627 17.55 24.98 -26.80
C ALA A 627 18.32 24.53 -28.06
N ALA A 628 19.63 24.27 -27.93
CA ALA A 628 20.45 23.77 -29.03
C ALA A 628 20.07 22.33 -29.43
N ASN A 629 19.73 21.46 -28.47
CA ASN A 629 19.18 20.13 -28.73
C ASN A 629 17.81 20.21 -29.44
N GLU A 630 16.90 21.08 -28.99
CA GLU A 630 15.58 21.29 -29.64
C GLU A 630 15.77 21.72 -31.11
N ALA A 631 16.68 22.67 -31.34
CA ALA A 631 17.04 23.11 -32.69
C ALA A 631 17.65 21.98 -33.54
N ASN A 632 18.50 21.16 -32.94
CA ASN A 632 19.10 20.00 -33.62
C ASN A 632 18.05 18.97 -34.04
N ILE A 633 17.11 18.63 -33.15
CA ILE A 633 16.01 17.69 -33.43
C ILE A 633 15.16 18.23 -34.59
N LYS A 634 14.83 19.52 -34.58
CA LYS A 634 14.07 20.16 -35.66
C LYS A 634 14.83 20.10 -36.99
N GLN A 635 16.10 20.48 -36.99
CA GLN A 635 16.97 20.46 -38.18
C GLN A 635 17.10 19.06 -38.76
N LEU A 636 17.33 18.05 -37.93
CA LEU A 636 17.42 16.64 -38.35
C LEU A 636 16.09 16.14 -38.91
N GLY A 637 14.96 16.53 -38.31
CA GLY A 637 13.63 16.19 -38.83
C GLY A 637 13.35 16.80 -40.21
N GLU A 638 13.74 18.05 -40.43
CA GLU A 638 13.62 18.73 -41.74
C GLU A 638 14.55 18.10 -42.78
N HIS A 639 15.81 17.85 -42.42
CA HIS A 639 16.78 17.19 -43.30
C HIS A 639 16.35 15.78 -43.69
N LEU A 640 15.84 14.99 -42.74
CA LEU A 640 15.32 13.65 -43.00
C LEU A 640 14.13 13.67 -43.97
N ARG A 641 13.19 14.60 -43.80
CA ARG A 641 12.06 14.78 -44.73
C ARG A 641 12.55 15.17 -46.13
N ALA A 642 13.53 16.07 -46.24
CA ALA A 642 14.10 16.47 -47.51
C ALA A 642 14.80 15.29 -48.23
N LEU A 643 15.58 14.49 -47.51
CA LEU A 643 16.22 13.29 -48.03
C LEU A 643 15.21 12.21 -48.45
N HIS A 644 14.14 12.00 -47.66
CA HIS A 644 13.07 11.05 -47.98
C HIS A 644 12.32 11.45 -49.25
N LYS A 645 12.02 12.75 -49.40
CA LYS A 645 11.43 13.32 -50.62
C LYS A 645 12.35 13.14 -51.84
N ALA A 646 13.65 13.43 -51.68
CA ALA A 646 14.63 13.25 -52.75
C ALA A 646 14.82 11.78 -53.17
N ALA A 647 14.56 10.83 -52.27
CA ALA A 647 14.59 9.39 -52.53
C ALA A 647 13.29 8.82 -53.11
N GLY A 648 12.29 9.66 -53.42
CA GLY A 648 10.99 9.23 -53.96
C GLY A 648 10.06 8.57 -52.92
N GLY A 649 10.26 8.87 -51.64
CA GLY A 649 9.44 8.34 -50.56
C GLY A 649 8.01 8.88 -50.54
N LEU A 650 7.06 8.09 -50.02
CA LEU A 650 5.65 8.45 -49.92
C LEU A 650 5.46 9.69 -49.02
N GLU A 651 4.77 10.72 -49.52
CA GLU A 651 4.33 11.89 -48.75
C GLU A 651 2.90 11.62 -48.24
N LEU A 652 2.71 11.61 -46.93
CA LEU A 652 1.36 11.62 -46.33
C LEU A 652 0.88 13.10 -46.26
N PRO A 653 -0.40 13.38 -46.58
CA PRO A 653 -0.94 14.74 -46.62
C PRO A 653 -0.92 15.47 -45.28
#